data_AF-A0A941G7H4-F1
#
_entry.id   AF-A0A941G7H4-F1
#
_cell.length_a   1.000
_cell.length_b   1.000
_cell.length_c   1.000
_cell.angle_alpha   90.00
_cell.angle_beta   90.00
_cell.angle_gamma   90.00
#
_symmetry.space_group_name_H-M   'P 1'
#
loop_
_entity.id
_entity.type
_entity.pdbx_description
1 polymer ?
#
loop_
_entity_poly.entity_id
_entity_poly.type
_entity_poly.pdbx_seq_one_letter_code
_entity_poly.pdbx_strand_id
1 'polypeptide(L)'
;GELCITGPGVAAGYLGRPELTAEKFLANPRPRGEHDTRMYRSGDLARIDEQGQIQCLGRSDDQVKVRGFRVELGEIEAALYRQPGVGAAAVVLRDLAGIEQLVAFLAPEGEARPDPHALRAGLAQELPAYMIPARFELVAEVPRLTSGKIDRKTLKARELATAAEPSGEDDLPATAGEQALFEALRPLFPGQPLRLASDFFRDLGGHSLLAARLVSSLRKHPHFSALTMHELYQHSTLAALAGRLDALAAEAAAAAAAGAGAGAAREAAPERAPEWRRWTCGLAQLAVLPILIGVRMLIWLTPFFTYHYFTGDEGDSVWLAVTLSISSYLACNLLSFGVAVACKWGILGRLKAGRYPLYGWMFYRWWLVDRIMDIPPAHLLAGSPLQAWYLRALGARIGQDTAISRISVRAPDLLSVGDGASIGAAVNLENFEVRGGVWEVSPIRVGVNAYIGSYAVLQGDVEMGDDARLDGLSSLARGARIPAGQIWSGAPARHDPQARAPELPPRPERHGRWRRLDMLAYALGGAAIAGLFFMPVFPSFVLIDWIDARWLDLMGARASWPYAFLCYLLLALPASALLLMLTILVSALLRWALLPRLSGGRWPVYGQIYLRRWLTNQIQESSLSVLHGLYASIYAGTWYRLLGAKVGPGTEISTAMGIVPDMLTLGRDSFIADGVMLGDEEVDRGWMTMRPTVIGNRSFVGNGAYVPDGSELPDDVLIGVQSRAPANARMASGQTWLGNPPLALPAREQTAGFPEHLTFRPSLGRKLARGAVEGMRMILPLAVVIAVGYLTVMKVIPMAVKHGFVAAFDELMLAGVLYGIGAFLFLVLLKWTLIGRYRPRAEPMWTPFVWKSEAVTSLYESIAVPNFFNFLRATPWLPLALRCMGARIGKRVFMDTTDVTEYDCVTIGDDAVLHAWSGPQTHLFEDRVMKIGQVRIGAGVSVGPRTTILYDTRVEQGAVLGPLTLVLKGETIPAGQAWMGSPATPWTGR
;
A
#
# COMPACT_ATOMS: atom_id res chain seq x y z
N GLY A 1 -14.04 41.88 4.31
CA GLY A 1 -13.38 42.54 5.44
C GLY A 1 -12.48 41.53 6.16
N GLU A 2 -11.85 41.93 7.26
CA GLU A 2 -11.16 40.98 8.13
C GLU A 2 -12.17 40.12 8.87
N LEU A 3 -11.91 38.81 8.95
CA LEU A 3 -12.71 37.84 9.68
C LEU A 3 -12.37 37.93 11.17
N CYS A 4 -13.36 38.24 12.00
CA CYS A 4 -13.24 38.22 13.45
C CYS A 4 -14.02 37.05 14.02
N ILE A 5 -13.46 36.40 15.04
CA ILE A 5 -14.05 35.23 15.71
C ILE A 5 -14.48 35.65 17.10
N THR A 6 -15.69 35.27 17.49
CA THR A 6 -16.25 35.55 18.83
C THR A 6 -16.83 34.27 19.45
N GLY A 7 -17.18 34.30 20.73
CA GLY A 7 -17.76 33.15 21.44
C GLY A 7 -16.75 32.30 22.24
N PRO A 8 -17.18 31.13 22.76
CA PRO A 8 -16.42 30.36 23.75
C PRO A 8 -15.11 29.74 23.23
N GLY A 9 -14.90 29.74 21.91
CA GLY A 9 -13.67 29.28 21.28
C GLY A 9 -12.53 30.31 21.26
N VAL A 10 -12.77 31.54 21.71
CA VAL A 10 -11.76 32.60 21.78
C VAL A 10 -10.83 32.33 22.98
N ALA A 11 -9.53 32.17 22.71
CA ALA A 11 -8.52 31.88 23.72
C ALA A 11 -8.41 32.99 24.79
N ALA A 12 -7.81 32.67 25.95
CA ALA A 12 -7.57 33.64 27.01
C ALA A 12 -6.62 34.78 26.57
N GLY A 13 -5.64 34.45 25.72
CA GLY A 13 -4.63 35.35 25.18
C GLY A 13 -3.37 34.60 24.78
N TYR A 14 -2.30 35.35 24.46
CA TYR A 14 -0.97 34.80 24.23
C TYR A 14 -0.19 34.72 25.55
N LEU A 15 0.37 33.54 25.83
CA LEU A 15 1.11 33.28 27.07
C LEU A 15 2.33 34.21 27.19
N GLY A 16 2.42 34.96 28.30
CA GLY A 16 3.53 35.88 28.56
C GLY A 16 3.59 37.10 27.64
N ARG A 17 2.55 37.36 26.81
CA ARG A 17 2.50 38.49 25.87
C ARG A 17 1.19 39.29 26.01
N PRO A 18 1.05 40.09 27.08
CA PRO A 18 -0.18 40.85 27.33
C PRO A 18 -0.46 41.91 26.26
N GLU A 19 0.58 42.52 25.69
CA GLU A 19 0.44 43.55 24.64
C GLU A 19 -0.15 42.99 23.35
N LEU A 20 0.41 41.88 22.84
CA LEU A 20 -0.11 41.19 21.65
C LEU A 20 -1.52 40.62 21.90
N THR A 21 -1.80 40.23 23.14
CA THR A 21 -3.14 39.81 23.56
C THR A 21 -4.12 40.97 23.44
N ALA A 22 -3.79 42.14 23.97
CA ALA A 22 -4.63 43.33 23.86
C ALA A 22 -4.83 43.78 22.40
N GLU A 23 -3.82 43.59 21.54
CA GLU A 23 -3.91 43.95 20.11
C GLU A 23 -4.86 43.03 19.32
N LYS A 24 -4.78 41.71 19.54
CA LYS A 24 -5.54 40.72 18.76
C LYS A 24 -6.88 40.32 19.38
N PHE A 25 -7.02 40.44 20.70
CA PHE A 25 -8.22 40.07 21.45
C PHE A 25 -8.91 41.34 21.99
N LEU A 26 -9.82 41.89 21.18
CA LEU A 26 -10.51 43.14 21.45
C LEU A 26 -11.86 42.91 22.14
N ALA A 27 -12.41 43.95 22.75
CA ALA A 27 -13.80 43.91 23.24
C ALA A 27 -14.76 43.76 22.05
N ASN A 28 -15.69 42.79 22.12
CA ASN A 28 -16.68 42.62 21.06
C ASN A 28 -17.66 43.82 21.09
N PRO A 29 -17.83 44.57 19.99
CA PRO A 29 -18.72 45.72 19.94
C PRO A 29 -20.22 45.35 20.00
N ARG A 30 -20.58 44.08 19.79
CA ARG A 30 -21.97 43.60 19.80
C ARG A 30 -22.09 42.23 20.49
N PRO A 31 -21.84 42.16 21.81
CA PRO A 31 -21.91 40.91 22.55
C PRO A 31 -23.35 40.37 22.57
N ARG A 32 -23.53 39.09 22.24
CA ARG A 32 -24.85 38.41 22.26
C ARG A 32 -25.03 37.42 23.42
N GLY A 33 -24.02 37.26 24.28
CA GLY A 33 -24.05 36.40 25.46
C GLY A 33 -22.77 36.51 26.31
N GLU A 34 -22.74 35.85 27.46
CA GLU A 34 -21.64 35.96 28.45
C GLU A 34 -20.27 35.52 27.89
N HIS A 35 -20.24 34.56 26.98
CA HIS A 35 -19.01 34.07 26.34
C HIS A 35 -18.64 34.82 25.06
N ASP A 36 -19.35 35.89 24.73
CA ASP A 36 -19.20 36.67 23.50
C ASP A 36 -18.65 38.09 23.76
N THR A 37 -18.06 38.31 24.93
CA THR A 37 -17.57 39.62 25.39
C THR A 37 -16.28 40.07 24.69
N ARG A 38 -15.55 39.14 24.06
CA ARG A 38 -14.29 39.40 23.34
C ARG A 38 -14.35 38.88 21.91
N MET A 39 -13.65 39.58 21.01
CA MET A 39 -13.45 39.20 19.61
C MET A 39 -11.97 39.02 19.31
N TYR A 40 -11.63 37.95 18.59
CA TYR A 40 -10.29 37.69 18.09
C TYR A 40 -10.18 38.08 16.62
N ARG A 41 -9.20 38.91 16.29
CA ARG A 41 -8.84 39.27 14.92
C ARG A 41 -7.97 38.16 14.31
N SER A 42 -8.49 37.47 13.29
CA SER A 42 -7.80 36.32 12.68
C SER A 42 -6.69 36.68 11.70
N GLY A 43 -6.68 37.91 11.20
CA GLY A 43 -5.87 38.32 10.05
C GLY A 43 -6.37 37.78 8.70
N ASP A 44 -7.40 36.94 8.65
CA ASP A 44 -7.96 36.40 7.40
C ASP A 44 -8.91 37.43 6.77
N LEU A 45 -8.84 37.59 5.44
CA LEU A 45 -9.82 38.35 4.68
C LEU A 45 -10.93 37.42 4.23
N ALA A 46 -12.17 37.82 4.47
CA ALA A 46 -13.35 37.08 4.05
C ALA A 46 -14.47 38.01 3.56
N ARG A 47 -15.40 37.45 2.80
CA ARG A 47 -16.70 38.06 2.48
C ARG A 47 -17.82 37.11 2.84
N ILE A 48 -18.96 37.67 3.23
CA ILE A 48 -20.19 36.91 3.46
C ILE A 48 -21.05 37.12 2.22
N ASP A 49 -21.48 36.03 1.58
CA ASP A 49 -22.41 36.11 0.44
C ASP A 49 -23.86 36.26 0.90
N GLU A 50 -24.78 36.42 -0.07
CA GLU A 50 -26.21 36.64 0.19
C GLU A 50 -26.89 35.46 0.92
N GLN A 51 -26.26 34.29 0.91
CA GLN A 51 -26.72 33.08 1.59
C GLN A 51 -26.13 32.94 3.00
N GLY A 52 -25.31 33.90 3.43
CA GLY A 52 -24.66 33.90 4.74
C GLY A 52 -23.40 33.02 4.80
N GLN A 53 -22.88 32.52 3.68
CA GLN A 53 -21.65 31.72 3.69
C GLN A 53 -20.40 32.61 3.68
N ILE A 54 -19.40 32.22 4.47
CA ILE A 54 -18.13 32.92 4.58
C ILE A 54 -17.18 32.39 3.50
N GLN A 55 -16.88 33.22 2.51
CA GLN A 55 -15.86 32.96 1.49
C GLN A 55 -14.53 33.58 1.92
N CYS A 56 -13.53 32.72 2.19
CA CYS A 56 -12.18 33.15 2.54
C CYS A 56 -11.44 33.62 1.27
N LEU A 57 -10.88 34.83 1.33
CA LEU A 57 -10.23 35.53 0.22
C LEU A 57 -8.69 35.56 0.34
N GLY A 58 -8.15 35.02 1.44
CA GLY A 58 -6.71 35.00 1.74
C GLY A 58 -6.39 35.62 3.09
N ARG A 59 -5.10 35.84 3.37
CA ARG A 59 -4.62 36.50 4.60
C ARG A 59 -4.26 37.95 4.34
N SER A 60 -4.36 38.77 5.39
CA SER A 60 -3.87 40.15 5.40
C SER A 60 -2.42 40.27 5.89
N ASP A 61 -1.82 39.15 6.34
CA ASP A 61 -0.44 39.02 6.85
C ASP A 61 0.41 38.04 6.01
N ASP A 62 1.68 37.87 6.40
CA ASP A 62 2.76 37.32 5.57
C ASP A 62 3.20 35.88 5.92
N GLN A 63 2.29 35.07 6.49
CA GLN A 63 2.59 33.69 6.88
C GLN A 63 2.79 32.74 5.70
N VAL A 64 3.77 31.85 5.79
CA VAL A 64 4.01 30.78 4.81
C VAL A 64 4.11 29.40 5.46
N LYS A 65 4.01 28.34 4.65
CA LYS A 65 4.29 26.96 5.07
C LYS A 65 5.56 26.47 4.39
N VAL A 66 6.58 26.14 5.18
CA VAL A 66 7.86 25.60 4.68
C VAL A 66 7.98 24.18 5.19
N ARG A 67 7.97 23.17 4.28
CA ARG A 67 8.10 21.75 4.68
C ARG A 67 7.06 21.33 5.73
N GLY A 68 5.86 21.92 5.61
CA GLY A 68 4.75 21.76 6.54
C GLY A 68 4.71 22.78 7.69
N PHE A 69 5.84 23.30 8.15
CA PHE A 69 5.94 24.22 9.29
C PHE A 69 5.29 25.56 8.98
N ARG A 70 4.45 26.08 9.89
CA ARG A 70 3.92 27.46 9.80
C ARG A 70 5.03 28.42 10.21
N VAL A 71 5.51 29.20 9.27
CA VAL A 71 6.64 30.13 9.46
C VAL A 71 6.14 31.55 9.28
N GLU A 72 6.48 32.39 10.27
CA GLU A 72 6.29 33.83 10.20
C GLU A 72 7.49 34.44 9.49
N LEU A 73 7.31 34.92 8.26
CA LEU A 73 8.41 35.53 7.51
C LEU A 73 9.01 36.74 8.26
N GLY A 74 8.16 37.49 8.97
CA GLY A 74 8.59 38.63 9.79
C GLY A 74 9.54 38.26 10.94
N GLU A 75 9.45 37.04 11.48
CA GLU A 75 10.37 36.57 12.53
C GLU A 75 11.79 36.38 11.96
N ILE A 76 11.89 35.81 10.76
CA ILE A 76 13.15 35.64 10.06
C ILE A 76 13.70 37.01 9.62
N GLU A 77 12.85 37.90 9.13
CA GLU A 77 13.21 39.27 8.73
C GLU A 77 13.75 40.07 9.92
N ALA A 78 13.12 39.96 11.10
CA ALA A 78 13.58 40.63 12.32
C ALA A 78 14.90 40.04 12.84
N ALA A 79 15.09 38.73 12.76
CA ALA A 79 16.36 38.09 13.11
C ALA A 79 17.48 38.49 12.15
N LEU A 80 17.18 38.62 10.85
CA LEU A 80 18.09 39.13 9.82
C LEU A 80 18.47 40.58 10.05
N TYR A 81 17.51 41.44 10.39
CA TYR A 81 17.75 42.85 10.69
C TYR A 81 18.69 43.07 11.88
N ARG A 82 18.71 42.14 12.84
CA ARG A 82 19.63 42.18 13.99
C ARG A 82 21.06 41.74 13.65
N GLN A 83 21.30 41.23 12.44
CA GLN A 83 22.64 40.81 12.03
C GLN A 83 23.46 42.02 11.53
N PRO A 84 24.78 42.06 11.81
CA PRO A 84 25.64 43.14 11.34
C PRO A 84 25.61 43.30 9.81
N GLY A 85 25.45 44.54 9.34
CA GLY A 85 25.51 44.89 7.91
C GLY A 85 24.20 44.73 7.12
N VAL A 86 23.08 44.42 7.78
CA VAL A 86 21.76 44.30 7.15
C VAL A 86 20.90 45.53 7.45
N GLY A 87 20.70 46.40 6.45
CA GLY A 87 19.87 47.61 6.60
C GLY A 87 18.37 47.36 6.38
N ALA A 88 18.02 46.41 5.51
CA ALA A 88 16.65 45.91 5.39
C ALA A 88 16.65 44.45 4.91
N ALA A 89 15.67 43.66 5.36
CA ALA A 89 15.49 42.28 4.95
C ALA A 89 14.04 41.98 4.57
N ALA A 90 13.85 41.16 3.55
CA ALA A 90 12.58 40.59 3.15
C ALA A 90 12.75 39.11 2.82
N VAL A 91 11.92 38.24 3.37
CA VAL A 91 12.00 36.80 3.09
C VAL A 91 10.80 36.38 2.25
N VAL A 92 11.02 35.48 1.30
CA VAL A 92 9.96 34.84 0.51
C VAL A 92 10.20 33.35 0.38
N LEU A 93 9.12 32.58 0.27
CA LEU A 93 9.18 31.18 -0.15
C LEU A 93 9.12 31.09 -1.68
N ARG A 94 10.08 30.37 -2.29
CA ARG A 94 10.14 30.11 -3.73
C ARG A 94 10.38 28.62 -4.00
N ASP A 95 9.82 28.13 -5.09
CA ASP A 95 10.19 26.82 -5.65
C ASP A 95 11.43 27.01 -6.54
N LEU A 96 12.55 26.42 -6.14
CA LEU A 96 13.81 26.41 -6.89
C LEU A 96 14.14 24.96 -7.26
N ALA A 97 14.14 24.67 -8.56
CA ALA A 97 14.40 23.33 -9.10
C ALA A 97 13.52 22.20 -8.50
N GLY A 98 12.25 22.51 -8.18
CA GLY A 98 11.31 21.57 -7.60
C GLY A 98 11.51 21.36 -6.09
N ILE A 99 12.11 22.32 -5.39
CA ILE A 99 12.30 22.36 -3.93
C ILE A 99 11.79 23.71 -3.42
N GLU A 100 10.84 23.69 -2.49
CA GLU A 100 10.46 24.91 -1.77
C GLU A 100 11.58 25.34 -0.81
N GLN A 101 12.09 26.54 -1.01
CA GLN A 101 13.19 27.12 -0.27
C GLN A 101 12.89 28.57 0.14
N LEU A 102 13.29 28.93 1.36
CA LEU A 102 13.26 30.31 1.84
C LEU A 102 14.41 31.10 1.20
N VAL A 103 14.08 32.25 0.61
CA VAL A 103 15.02 33.17 -0.02
C VAL A 103 14.90 34.53 0.68
N ALA A 104 16.01 35.00 1.25
CA ALA A 104 16.12 36.31 1.88
C ALA A 104 16.69 37.33 0.88
N PHE A 105 16.01 38.46 0.71
CA PHE A 105 16.48 39.62 -0.02
C PHE A 105 16.95 40.67 0.98
N LEU A 106 18.19 41.15 0.83
CA LEU A 106 18.87 42.00 1.78
C LEU A 106 19.30 43.30 1.12
N ALA A 107 18.98 44.43 1.73
CA ALA A 107 19.60 45.72 1.43
C ALA A 107 20.71 45.97 2.48
N PRO A 108 21.98 46.14 2.08
CA PRO A 108 23.09 46.37 3.02
C PRO A 108 22.95 47.68 3.79
N GLU A 109 23.46 47.70 5.02
CA GLU A 109 23.68 48.94 5.78
C GLU A 109 25.13 49.43 5.54
N GLY A 110 25.30 50.41 4.65
CA GLY A 110 26.62 50.93 4.25
C GLY A 110 27.24 50.22 3.04
N GLU A 111 28.55 50.41 2.83
CA GLU A 111 29.27 49.85 1.67
C GLU A 111 29.71 48.38 1.86
N ALA A 112 29.70 47.88 3.10
CA ALA A 112 30.09 46.51 3.41
C ALA A 112 28.98 45.51 3.02
N ARG A 113 29.32 44.52 2.20
CA ARG A 113 28.37 43.46 1.81
C ARG A 113 28.23 42.46 2.98
N PRO A 114 27.00 42.20 3.47
CA PRO A 114 26.81 41.21 4.51
C PRO A 114 27.15 39.81 3.98
N ASP A 115 27.98 39.08 4.74
CA ASP A 115 28.42 37.73 4.40
C ASP A 115 27.30 36.71 4.66
N PRO A 116 26.81 35.98 3.62
CA PRO A 116 25.79 34.95 3.78
C PRO A 116 26.13 33.86 4.81
N HIS A 117 27.42 33.55 5.01
CA HIS A 117 27.84 32.53 5.97
C HIS A 117 27.67 33.02 7.41
N ALA A 118 28.19 34.23 7.71
CA ALA A 118 27.97 34.89 9.00
C ALA A 118 26.47 35.07 9.32
N LEU A 119 25.65 35.46 8.34
CA LEU A 119 24.20 35.58 8.50
C LEU A 119 23.54 34.25 8.86
N ARG A 120 23.91 33.16 8.17
CA ARG A 120 23.38 31.82 8.44
C ARG A 120 23.74 31.36 9.85
N ALA A 121 24.99 31.54 10.25
CA ALA A 121 25.46 31.19 11.58
C ALA A 121 24.76 31.98 12.68
N GLY A 122 24.55 33.28 12.47
CA GLY A 122 23.80 34.15 13.38
C GLY A 122 22.33 33.73 13.51
N LEU A 123 21.66 33.43 12.39
CA LEU A 123 20.29 32.93 12.41
C LEU A 123 20.15 31.57 13.09
N ALA A 124 21.13 30.67 12.93
CA ALA A 124 21.11 29.33 13.54
C ALA A 124 21.15 29.35 15.08
N GLN A 125 21.60 30.45 15.69
CA GLN A 125 21.61 30.60 17.15
C GLN A 125 20.23 30.96 17.71
N GLU A 126 19.36 31.59 16.91
CA GLU A 126 18.05 32.09 17.36
C GLU A 126 16.85 31.37 16.73
N LEU A 127 17.03 30.80 15.54
CA LEU A 127 15.96 30.21 14.74
C LEU A 127 16.18 28.71 14.51
N PRO A 128 15.10 27.90 14.48
CA PRO A 128 15.18 26.51 14.05
C PRO A 128 15.70 26.36 12.61
N ALA A 129 16.40 25.26 12.31
CA ALA A 129 17.04 25.02 11.02
C ALA A 129 16.13 25.18 9.79
N TYR A 130 14.82 24.88 9.91
CA TYR A 130 13.86 25.02 8.81
C TYR A 130 13.43 26.46 8.52
N MET A 131 13.67 27.40 9.44
CA MET A 131 13.40 28.84 9.26
C MET A 131 14.58 29.60 8.65
N ILE A 132 15.76 28.98 8.60
CA ILE A 132 16.97 29.62 8.07
C ILE A 132 16.85 29.68 6.54
N PRO A 133 16.93 30.87 5.91
CA PRO A 133 16.90 31.01 4.46
C PRO A 133 17.98 30.15 3.79
N ALA A 134 17.60 29.41 2.76
CA ALA A 134 18.56 28.65 1.95
C ALA A 134 19.45 29.61 1.16
N ARG A 135 18.91 30.77 0.76
CA ARG A 135 19.57 31.70 -0.14
C ARG A 135 19.46 33.16 0.34
N PHE A 136 20.52 33.93 0.18
CA PHE A 136 20.58 35.36 0.50
C PHE A 136 20.94 36.15 -0.76
N GLU A 137 20.09 37.10 -1.15
CA GLU A 137 20.20 37.89 -2.37
C GLU A 137 20.32 39.36 -2.03
N LEU A 138 21.35 40.03 -2.55
CA LEU A 138 21.51 41.47 -2.35
C LEU A 138 20.60 42.25 -3.31
N VAL A 139 19.90 43.23 -2.76
CA VAL A 139 19.08 44.19 -3.51
C VAL A 139 19.47 45.61 -3.12
N ALA A 140 19.42 46.54 -4.08
CA ALA A 140 19.67 47.95 -3.79
C ALA A 140 18.65 48.52 -2.78
N GLU A 141 17.39 48.07 -2.90
CA GLU A 141 16.29 48.42 -2.01
C GLU A 141 15.32 47.24 -1.95
N VAL A 142 14.75 46.99 -0.77
CA VAL A 142 13.61 46.07 -0.60
C VAL A 142 12.36 46.78 -1.11
N PRO A 143 11.74 46.33 -2.23
CA PRO A 143 10.61 47.03 -2.84
C PRO A 143 9.40 47.03 -1.88
N ARG A 144 8.73 48.18 -1.81
CA ARG A 144 7.56 48.39 -0.95
C ARG A 144 6.35 48.81 -1.79
N LEU A 145 5.16 48.40 -1.34
CA LEU A 145 3.88 48.89 -1.82
C LEU A 145 3.68 50.35 -1.39
N THR A 146 2.76 51.06 -2.03
CA THR A 146 2.35 52.42 -1.63
C THR A 146 1.86 52.53 -0.18
N SER A 147 1.46 51.40 0.42
CA SER A 147 1.10 51.29 1.84
C SER A 147 2.29 51.14 2.80
N GLY A 148 3.54 51.17 2.31
CA GLY A 148 4.77 50.97 3.10
C GLY A 148 5.13 49.51 3.41
N LYS A 149 4.27 48.54 3.05
CA LYS A 149 4.50 47.10 3.22
C LYS A 149 5.45 46.55 2.15
N ILE A 150 6.17 45.46 2.45
CA ILE A 150 7.07 44.79 1.48
C ILE A 150 6.28 44.26 0.29
N ASP A 151 6.68 44.58 -0.93
CA ASP A 151 6.11 44.04 -2.16
C ASP A 151 6.72 42.67 -2.49
N ARG A 152 6.22 41.65 -1.77
CA ARG A 152 6.64 40.26 -1.95
C ARG A 152 6.30 39.69 -3.32
N LYS A 153 5.32 40.25 -4.04
CA LYS A 153 4.96 39.78 -5.39
C LYS A 153 6.09 40.10 -6.36
N THR A 154 6.62 41.32 -6.30
CA THR A 154 7.80 41.74 -7.07
C THR A 154 9.04 40.94 -6.67
N LEU A 155 9.26 40.74 -5.36
CA LEU A 155 10.35 39.89 -4.87
C LEU A 155 10.19 38.40 -5.19
N LYS A 156 9.00 37.90 -5.55
CA LYS A 156 8.79 36.51 -6.02
C LYS A 156 8.99 36.35 -7.52
N ALA A 157 8.78 37.41 -8.29
CA ALA A 157 8.96 37.40 -9.74
C ALA A 157 10.39 37.73 -10.19
N ARG A 158 11.20 38.36 -9.33
CA ARG A 158 12.59 38.75 -9.64
C ARG A 158 13.44 37.54 -10.05
N GLU A 159 14.21 37.65 -11.12
CA GLU A 159 15.20 36.61 -11.43
C GLU A 159 16.26 36.58 -10.31
N LEU A 160 16.56 35.38 -9.82
CA LEU A 160 17.65 35.19 -8.87
C LEU A 160 18.94 35.11 -9.66
N ALA A 161 20.06 35.56 -9.09
CA ALA A 161 21.35 35.41 -9.73
C ALA A 161 21.60 33.94 -10.16
N THR A 162 22.27 33.71 -11.28
CA THR A 162 22.65 32.35 -11.70
C THR A 162 23.55 31.71 -10.63
N ALA A 163 23.40 30.39 -10.44
CA ALA A 163 24.05 29.53 -9.43
C ALA A 163 25.03 30.24 -8.47
N ALA A 164 24.69 30.24 -7.17
CA ALA A 164 25.53 30.73 -6.07
C ALA A 164 27.00 30.37 -6.34
N GLU A 165 27.85 31.39 -6.48
CA GLU A 165 29.29 31.20 -6.61
C GLU A 165 29.81 30.31 -5.47
N PRO A 166 30.90 29.54 -5.69
CA PRO A 166 31.56 28.79 -4.63
C PRO A 166 31.70 29.69 -3.40
N SER A 167 31.32 29.19 -2.23
CA SER A 167 31.65 29.94 -1.03
C SER A 167 33.18 30.01 -0.99
N GLY A 168 33.77 31.15 -0.60
CA GLY A 168 35.24 31.26 -0.45
C GLY A 168 35.84 30.26 0.57
N GLU A 169 34.99 29.48 1.25
CA GLU A 169 35.32 28.44 2.22
C GLU A 169 35.05 27.01 1.71
N ASP A 170 34.71 26.83 0.43
CA ASP A 170 34.55 25.51 -0.16
C ASP A 170 35.91 24.82 -0.29
N ASP A 171 35.94 23.51 -0.04
CA ASP A 171 37.12 22.73 -0.41
C ASP A 171 37.23 22.68 -1.95
N LEU A 172 38.45 22.79 -2.47
CA LEU A 172 38.68 22.69 -3.91
C LEU A 172 38.65 21.21 -4.34
N PRO A 173 37.71 20.80 -5.21
CA PRO A 173 37.59 19.41 -5.61
C PRO A 173 38.80 18.99 -6.47
N ALA A 174 39.54 18.00 -6.00
CA ALA A 174 40.76 17.48 -6.61
C ALA A 174 40.51 16.27 -7.52
N THR A 175 39.48 15.47 -7.25
CA THR A 175 39.14 14.28 -8.04
C THR A 175 37.89 14.47 -8.90
N ALA A 176 37.70 13.61 -9.91
CA ALA A 176 36.50 13.62 -10.74
C ALA A 176 35.23 13.32 -9.92
N GLY A 177 35.33 12.43 -8.93
CA GLY A 177 34.26 12.14 -7.98
C GLY A 177 33.89 13.35 -7.13
N GLU A 178 34.89 14.08 -6.60
CA GLU A 178 34.66 15.31 -5.83
C GLU A 178 34.01 16.40 -6.67
N GLN A 179 34.47 16.61 -7.92
CA GLN A 179 33.91 17.59 -8.84
C GLN A 179 32.42 17.30 -9.12
N ALA A 180 32.11 16.06 -9.47
CA ALA A 180 30.73 15.64 -9.73
C ALA A 180 29.84 15.75 -8.49
N LEU A 181 30.39 15.41 -7.31
CA LEU A 181 29.67 15.52 -6.04
C LEU A 181 29.33 16.98 -5.72
N PHE A 182 30.30 17.89 -5.85
CA PHE A 182 30.10 19.32 -5.54
C PHE A 182 29.13 19.97 -6.53
N GLU A 183 29.23 19.62 -7.82
CA GLU A 183 28.28 20.06 -8.84
C GLU A 183 26.85 19.58 -8.53
N ALA A 184 26.69 18.33 -8.09
CA ALA A 184 25.38 17.78 -7.74
C ALA A 184 24.81 18.29 -6.41
N LEU A 185 25.65 18.64 -5.44
CA LEU A 185 25.24 19.19 -4.14
C LEU A 185 24.85 20.66 -4.20
N ARG A 186 25.48 21.46 -5.08
CA ARG A 186 25.24 22.91 -5.14
C ARG A 186 23.78 23.31 -5.32
N PRO A 187 22.98 22.66 -6.19
CA PRO A 187 21.55 22.95 -6.30
C PRO A 187 20.74 22.55 -5.07
N LEU A 188 21.20 21.57 -4.29
CA LEU A 188 20.51 21.07 -3.10
C LEU A 188 20.77 21.94 -1.86
N PHE A 189 22.00 22.45 -1.72
CA PHE A 189 22.45 23.28 -0.61
C PHE A 189 23.06 24.61 -1.10
N PRO A 190 22.27 25.49 -1.72
CA PRO A 190 22.78 26.74 -2.27
C PRO A 190 23.38 27.62 -1.16
N GLY A 191 24.56 28.20 -1.41
CA GLY A 191 25.21 29.13 -0.47
C GLY A 191 25.57 28.52 0.90
N GLN A 192 25.73 27.20 0.99
CA GLN A 192 26.38 26.54 2.12
C GLN A 192 27.81 26.14 1.74
N PRO A 193 28.79 26.27 2.65
CA PRO A 193 30.15 25.81 2.39
C PRO A 193 30.16 24.30 2.23
N LEU A 194 30.69 23.82 1.11
CA LEU A 194 30.85 22.39 0.86
C LEU A 194 32.26 21.98 1.27
N ARG A 195 32.38 21.34 2.43
CA ARG A 195 33.63 20.79 2.93
C ARG A 195 33.61 19.27 2.86
N LEU A 196 34.69 18.66 2.42
CA LEU A 196 34.81 17.21 2.28
C LEU A 196 34.62 16.48 3.62
N ALA A 197 34.98 17.13 4.73
CA ALA A 197 34.76 16.61 6.07
C ALA A 197 33.29 16.63 6.52
N SER A 198 32.41 17.39 5.85
CA SER A 198 31.01 17.53 6.23
C SER A 198 30.22 16.25 5.98
N ASP A 199 29.33 15.94 6.92
CA ASP A 199 28.34 14.90 6.84
C ASP A 199 27.08 15.42 6.11
N PHE A 200 26.64 14.68 5.09
CA PHE A 200 25.47 15.02 4.29
C PHE A 200 24.20 15.21 5.14
N PHE A 201 23.99 14.39 6.17
CA PHE A 201 22.77 14.43 6.99
C PHE A 201 22.90 15.39 8.16
N ARG A 202 24.00 15.30 8.91
CA ARG A 202 24.19 16.06 10.16
C ARG A 202 24.58 17.51 9.90
N ASP A 203 25.50 17.76 8.98
CA ASP A 203 26.10 19.08 8.80
C ASP A 203 25.37 19.90 7.72
N LEU A 204 25.01 19.26 6.60
CA LEU A 204 24.26 19.93 5.52
C LEU A 204 22.74 19.94 5.75
N GLY A 205 22.24 19.15 6.71
CA GLY A 205 20.80 19.00 6.96
C GLY A 205 20.09 18.17 5.89
N GLY A 206 20.80 17.26 5.23
CA GLY A 206 20.25 16.31 4.28
C GLY A 206 19.25 15.35 4.92
N HIS A 207 18.31 14.84 4.12
CA HIS A 207 17.36 13.81 4.50
C HIS A 207 17.11 12.87 3.31
N SER A 208 16.31 11.82 3.48
CA SER A 208 16.10 10.76 2.47
C SER A 208 15.71 11.27 1.09
N LEU A 209 14.83 12.28 1.00
CA LEU A 209 14.44 12.88 -0.28
C LEU A 209 15.59 13.64 -0.97
N LEU A 210 16.39 14.41 -0.21
CA LEU A 210 17.57 15.09 -0.77
C LEU A 210 18.65 14.09 -1.17
N ALA A 211 18.85 13.03 -0.38
CA ALA A 211 19.75 11.92 -0.72
C ALA A 211 19.32 11.23 -2.01
N ALA A 212 18.03 10.92 -2.16
CA ALA A 212 17.48 10.33 -3.38
C ALA A 212 17.68 11.23 -4.60
N ARG A 213 17.49 12.54 -4.45
CA ARG A 213 17.76 13.52 -5.52
C ARG A 213 19.25 13.63 -5.85
N LEU A 214 20.13 13.63 -4.85
CA LEU A 214 21.59 13.64 -5.05
C LEU A 214 22.04 12.41 -5.85
N VAL A 215 21.68 11.22 -5.38
CA VAL A 215 21.99 9.94 -6.06
C VAL A 215 21.43 9.94 -7.48
N SER A 216 20.18 10.36 -7.65
CA SER A 216 19.54 10.44 -8.98
C SER A 216 20.23 11.42 -9.92
N SER A 217 20.77 12.53 -9.40
CA SER A 217 21.55 13.49 -10.19
C SER A 217 22.90 12.91 -10.59
N LEU A 218 23.62 12.30 -9.65
CA LEU A 218 24.92 11.67 -9.90
C LEU A 218 24.82 10.53 -10.91
N ARG A 219 23.76 9.71 -10.84
CA ARG A 219 23.50 8.60 -11.77
C ARG A 219 23.32 9.03 -13.23
N LYS A 220 23.10 10.32 -13.52
CA LYS A 220 23.06 10.82 -14.90
C LYS A 220 24.42 10.71 -15.58
N HIS A 221 25.50 10.74 -14.80
CA HIS A 221 26.82 10.44 -15.33
C HIS A 221 26.99 8.92 -15.47
N PRO A 222 27.38 8.41 -16.66
CA PRO A 222 27.49 6.96 -16.89
C PRO A 222 28.40 6.23 -15.88
N HIS A 223 29.48 6.88 -15.44
CA HIS A 223 30.44 6.36 -14.47
C HIS A 223 29.85 6.11 -13.08
N PHE A 224 28.80 6.84 -12.69
CA PHE A 224 28.17 6.75 -11.36
C PHE A 224 26.78 6.12 -11.42
N SER A 225 26.39 5.57 -12.57
CA SER A 225 25.03 5.06 -12.78
C SER A 225 24.66 3.89 -11.87
N ALA A 226 25.66 3.19 -11.31
CA ALA A 226 25.49 2.10 -10.34
C ALA A 226 25.40 2.56 -8.88
N LEU A 227 25.58 3.85 -8.58
CA LEU A 227 25.53 4.39 -7.22
C LEU A 227 24.18 4.08 -6.57
N THR A 228 24.18 3.61 -5.33
CA THR A 228 22.99 3.22 -4.59
C THR A 228 22.66 4.18 -3.46
N MET A 229 21.39 4.23 -3.08
CA MET A 229 20.98 4.91 -1.84
C MET A 229 21.65 4.29 -0.62
N HIS A 230 21.86 2.98 -0.63
CA HIS A 230 22.55 2.26 0.44
C HIS A 230 23.98 2.78 0.65
N GLU A 231 24.74 2.96 -0.44
CA GLU A 231 26.10 3.49 -0.39
C GLU A 231 26.16 4.92 0.16
N LEU A 232 25.20 5.78 -0.17
CA LEU A 232 25.15 7.14 0.40
C LEU A 232 24.95 7.09 1.93
N TYR A 233 24.10 6.20 2.45
CA TYR A 233 23.92 6.04 3.90
C TYR A 233 25.14 5.42 4.58
N GLN A 234 25.88 4.56 3.90
CA GLN A 234 27.13 3.99 4.41
C GLN A 234 28.30 4.98 4.38
N HIS A 235 28.30 5.90 3.41
CA HIS A 235 29.35 6.89 3.17
C HIS A 235 28.77 8.30 3.29
N SER A 236 28.27 8.67 4.48
CA SER A 236 27.56 9.94 4.68
C SER A 236 28.45 11.18 4.64
N THR A 237 29.77 11.06 4.83
CA THR A 237 30.70 12.18 4.69
C THR A 237 31.01 12.43 3.22
N LEU A 238 31.13 13.71 2.83
CA LEU A 238 31.36 14.07 1.43
C LEU A 238 32.65 13.46 0.89
N ALA A 239 33.72 13.40 1.69
CA ALA A 239 34.98 12.74 1.34
C ALA A 239 34.79 11.24 1.05
N ALA A 240 34.05 10.52 1.91
CA ALA A 240 33.82 9.09 1.73
C ALA A 240 32.95 8.82 0.50
N LEU A 241 31.93 9.65 0.28
CA LEU A 241 31.06 9.56 -0.89
C LEU A 241 31.84 9.84 -2.18
N ALA A 242 32.68 10.88 -2.20
CA ALA A 242 33.53 11.20 -3.34
C ALA A 242 34.52 10.07 -3.65
N GLY A 243 35.18 9.51 -2.63
CA GLY A 243 36.04 8.34 -2.80
C GLY A 243 35.30 7.12 -3.36
N ARG A 244 34.04 6.92 -2.98
CA ARG A 244 33.20 5.86 -3.58
C ARG A 244 32.86 6.15 -5.05
N LEU A 245 32.59 7.41 -5.41
CA LEU A 245 32.38 7.81 -6.81
C LEU A 245 33.63 7.55 -7.67
N ASP A 246 34.82 7.87 -7.15
CA ASP A 246 36.08 7.58 -7.83
C ASP A 246 36.29 6.07 -8.01
N ALA A 247 35.97 5.26 -6.99
CA ALA A 247 36.00 3.80 -7.09
C ALA A 247 35.03 3.27 -8.15
N LEU A 248 33.79 3.78 -8.21
CA LEU A 248 32.82 3.43 -9.24
C LEU A 248 33.31 3.80 -10.65
N ALA A 249 33.92 4.98 -10.80
CA ALA A 249 34.49 5.40 -12.08
C ALA A 249 35.65 4.50 -12.51
N ALA A 250 36.51 4.10 -11.58
CA ALA A 250 37.61 3.16 -11.82
C ALA A 250 37.08 1.75 -12.19
N GLU A 251 36.07 1.25 -11.48
CA GLU A 251 35.39 -0.02 -11.79
C GLU A 251 34.76 0.02 -13.19
N ALA A 252 34.07 1.11 -13.54
CA ALA A 252 33.48 1.30 -14.86
C ALA A 252 34.54 1.36 -15.97
N ALA A 253 35.67 2.04 -15.73
CA ALA A 253 36.80 2.11 -16.65
C ALA A 253 37.48 0.75 -16.83
N ALA A 254 37.67 -0.01 -15.74
CA ALA A 254 38.22 -1.36 -15.77
C ALA A 254 37.29 -2.32 -16.53
N ALA A 255 35.98 -2.23 -16.31
CA ALA A 255 34.99 -3.02 -17.05
C ALA A 255 35.02 -2.68 -18.55
N ALA A 256 35.10 -1.39 -18.91
CA ALA A 256 35.24 -0.96 -20.30
C ALA A 256 36.54 -1.46 -20.96
N ALA A 257 37.67 -1.40 -20.24
CA ALA A 257 38.97 -1.88 -20.72
C ALA A 257 39.03 -3.41 -20.86
N ALA A 258 38.33 -4.16 -20.02
CA ALA A 258 38.22 -5.62 -20.09
C ALA A 258 37.32 -6.11 -21.23
N GLY A 259 36.78 -5.22 -22.08
CA GLY A 259 35.77 -5.56 -23.10
C GLY A 259 34.43 -5.98 -22.49
N ALA A 260 34.27 -5.84 -21.18
CA ALA A 260 33.04 -6.13 -20.43
C ALA A 260 32.07 -4.93 -20.41
N GLY A 261 32.55 -3.73 -20.76
CA GLY A 261 31.74 -2.53 -20.95
C GLY A 261 31.15 -2.47 -22.35
N ALA A 262 29.82 -2.41 -22.42
CA ALA A 262 28.98 -2.48 -23.63
C ALA A 262 28.69 -3.88 -24.21
N GLY A 263 28.97 -4.94 -23.43
CA GLY A 263 28.68 -6.33 -23.78
C GLY A 263 27.66 -7.04 -22.89
N ALA A 264 26.89 -6.34 -22.04
CA ALA A 264 25.63 -6.93 -21.58
C ALA A 264 24.80 -7.11 -22.84
N ALA A 265 24.72 -8.35 -23.33
CA ALA A 265 24.00 -8.70 -24.53
C ALA A 265 22.68 -7.93 -24.49
N ARG A 266 22.56 -6.94 -25.37
CA ARG A 266 21.35 -6.17 -25.54
C ARG A 266 20.36 -7.20 -26.04
N GLU A 267 19.71 -7.90 -25.10
CA GLU A 267 18.75 -8.96 -25.36
C GLU A 267 17.83 -8.33 -26.40
N ALA A 268 17.86 -8.86 -27.63
CA ALA A 268 17.23 -8.23 -28.78
C ALA A 268 15.84 -7.79 -28.35
N ALA A 269 15.50 -6.51 -28.56
CA ALA A 269 14.26 -5.92 -28.05
C ALA A 269 13.12 -6.92 -28.28
N PRO A 270 12.53 -7.48 -27.21
CA PRO A 270 11.75 -8.70 -27.35
C PRO A 270 10.62 -8.45 -28.35
N GLU A 271 10.53 -9.34 -29.34
CA GLU A 271 9.63 -9.17 -30.47
C GLU A 271 8.22 -8.87 -29.96
N ARG A 272 7.63 -7.78 -30.43
CA ARG A 272 6.34 -7.30 -29.92
C ARG A 272 5.24 -8.28 -30.31
N ALA A 273 4.28 -8.50 -29.41
CA ALA A 273 3.08 -9.24 -29.79
C ALA A 273 2.33 -8.46 -30.89
N PRO A 274 1.97 -9.09 -32.02
CA PRO A 274 1.21 -8.42 -33.06
C PRO A 274 -0.11 -7.86 -32.51
N GLU A 275 -0.48 -6.64 -32.92
CA GLU A 275 -1.68 -5.97 -32.37
C GLU A 275 -2.96 -6.75 -32.66
N TRP A 276 -3.06 -7.39 -33.84
CA TRP A 276 -4.20 -8.24 -34.17
C TRP A 276 -4.36 -9.37 -33.15
N ARG A 277 -3.27 -10.04 -32.74
CA ARG A 277 -3.28 -11.14 -31.79
C ARG A 277 -3.71 -10.68 -30.40
N ARG A 278 -3.20 -9.52 -29.98
CA ARG A 278 -3.59 -8.87 -28.71
C ARG A 278 -5.09 -8.61 -28.65
N TRP A 279 -5.65 -8.03 -29.72
CA TRP A 279 -7.08 -7.71 -29.76
C TRP A 279 -7.97 -8.92 -30.00
N THR A 280 -7.58 -9.90 -30.82
CA THR A 280 -8.36 -11.15 -30.97
C THR A 280 -8.40 -11.94 -29.67
N CYS A 281 -7.26 -12.05 -28.96
CA CYS A 281 -7.23 -12.64 -27.62
C CYS A 281 -8.08 -11.82 -26.65
N GLY A 282 -7.96 -10.49 -26.68
CA GLY A 282 -8.78 -9.59 -25.85
C GLY A 282 -10.29 -9.77 -26.08
N LEU A 283 -10.73 -9.91 -27.33
CA LEU A 283 -12.13 -10.16 -27.67
C LEU A 283 -12.59 -11.54 -27.20
N ALA A 284 -11.76 -12.58 -27.34
CA ALA A 284 -12.06 -13.91 -26.80
C ALA A 284 -12.15 -13.89 -25.26
N GLN A 285 -11.24 -13.18 -24.59
CA GLN A 285 -11.28 -12.96 -23.14
C GLN A 285 -12.58 -12.25 -22.74
N LEU A 286 -12.94 -11.17 -23.44
CA LEU A 286 -14.17 -10.41 -23.22
C LEU A 286 -15.43 -11.26 -23.41
N ALA A 287 -15.47 -12.11 -24.43
CA ALA A 287 -16.60 -12.99 -24.71
C ALA A 287 -16.87 -14.03 -23.60
N VAL A 288 -15.84 -14.43 -22.85
CA VAL A 288 -15.97 -15.40 -21.75
C VAL A 288 -16.18 -14.72 -20.38
N LEU A 289 -15.96 -13.42 -20.26
CA LEU A 289 -16.21 -12.69 -19.00
C LEU A 289 -17.62 -12.87 -18.43
N PRO A 290 -18.72 -12.83 -19.22
CA PRO A 290 -20.06 -13.08 -18.70
C PRO A 290 -20.18 -14.41 -17.96
N ILE A 291 -19.56 -15.46 -18.51
CA ILE A 291 -19.57 -16.80 -17.93
C ILE A 291 -18.76 -16.83 -16.62
N LEU A 292 -17.56 -16.24 -16.60
CA LEU A 292 -16.72 -16.19 -15.40
C LEU A 292 -17.37 -15.41 -14.26
N ILE A 293 -17.94 -14.25 -14.57
CA ILE A 293 -18.66 -13.42 -13.59
C ILE A 293 -19.90 -14.15 -13.10
N GLY A 294 -20.68 -14.72 -14.01
CA GLY A 294 -21.90 -15.43 -13.68
C GLY A 294 -21.68 -16.69 -12.85
N VAL A 295 -20.64 -17.49 -13.13
CA VAL A 295 -20.26 -18.65 -12.30
C VAL A 295 -19.86 -18.21 -10.90
N ARG A 296 -19.07 -17.14 -10.78
CA ARG A 296 -18.70 -16.58 -9.47
C ARG A 296 -19.93 -16.09 -8.71
N MET A 297 -20.85 -15.41 -9.38
CA MET A 297 -22.09 -14.95 -8.78
C MET A 297 -23.02 -16.09 -8.39
N LEU A 298 -23.06 -17.18 -9.16
CA LEU A 298 -23.88 -18.34 -8.87
C LEU A 298 -23.51 -18.96 -7.52
N ILE A 299 -22.23 -19.00 -7.13
CA ILE A 299 -21.81 -19.50 -5.81
C ILE A 299 -22.47 -18.69 -4.67
N TRP A 300 -22.57 -17.37 -4.84
CA TRP A 300 -23.18 -16.46 -3.86
C TRP A 300 -24.71 -16.40 -3.94
N LEU A 301 -25.28 -16.52 -5.15
CA LEU A 301 -26.73 -16.43 -5.37
C LEU A 301 -27.45 -17.76 -5.20
N THR A 302 -26.79 -18.91 -5.34
CA THR A 302 -27.39 -20.22 -5.09
C THR A 302 -28.05 -20.33 -3.71
N PRO A 303 -27.39 -19.96 -2.59
CA PRO A 303 -28.07 -19.97 -1.31
C PRO A 303 -29.21 -18.94 -1.24
N PHE A 304 -29.12 -17.84 -1.98
CA PHE A 304 -30.16 -16.83 -2.05
C PHE A 304 -31.41 -17.32 -2.78
N PHE A 305 -31.23 -18.00 -3.92
CA PHE A 305 -32.30 -18.71 -4.63
C PHE A 305 -32.89 -19.84 -3.78
N THR A 306 -32.03 -20.61 -3.09
CA THR A 306 -32.46 -21.70 -2.21
C THR A 306 -33.37 -21.16 -1.11
N TYR A 307 -32.98 -20.04 -0.48
CA TYR A 307 -33.77 -19.42 0.58
C TYR A 307 -35.16 -19.01 0.06
N HIS A 308 -35.23 -18.20 -1.00
CA HIS A 308 -36.49 -17.68 -1.53
C HIS A 308 -37.40 -18.75 -2.12
N TYR A 309 -36.84 -19.86 -2.60
CA TYR A 309 -37.62 -20.98 -3.09
C TYR A 309 -38.37 -21.71 -1.96
N PHE A 310 -37.79 -21.76 -0.75
CA PHE A 310 -38.35 -22.47 0.40
C PHE A 310 -38.97 -21.53 1.45
N THR A 311 -39.27 -20.28 1.09
CA THR A 311 -39.97 -19.30 1.93
C THR A 311 -41.12 -18.63 1.19
N GLY A 312 -41.62 -19.24 0.11
CA GLY A 312 -42.58 -18.66 -0.81
C GLY A 312 -44.04 -18.94 -0.47
N ASP A 313 -44.32 -20.03 0.26
CA ASP A 313 -45.68 -20.55 0.48
C ASP A 313 -46.11 -20.49 1.97
N GLU A 314 -47.44 -20.45 2.20
CA GLU A 314 -48.03 -20.51 3.54
C GLU A 314 -47.74 -21.89 4.19
N GLY A 315 -46.90 -21.90 5.23
CA GLY A 315 -46.47 -23.11 5.95
C GLY A 315 -44.99 -23.44 5.81
N ASP A 316 -44.25 -22.70 4.99
CA ASP A 316 -42.81 -22.85 4.82
C ASP A 316 -42.02 -22.59 6.11
N SER A 317 -40.98 -23.40 6.33
CA SER A 317 -40.10 -23.28 7.49
C SER A 317 -38.85 -22.48 7.16
N VAL A 318 -38.73 -21.28 7.74
CA VAL A 318 -37.52 -20.45 7.63
C VAL A 318 -36.26 -21.21 8.05
N TRP A 319 -36.36 -22.05 9.09
CA TRP A 319 -35.22 -22.86 9.55
C TRP A 319 -34.75 -23.89 8.53
N LEU A 320 -35.70 -24.53 7.83
CA LEU A 320 -35.39 -25.45 6.76
C LEU A 320 -34.73 -24.70 5.59
N ALA A 321 -35.30 -23.57 5.17
CA ALA A 321 -34.76 -22.73 4.11
C ALA A 321 -33.32 -22.26 4.41
N VAL A 322 -33.06 -21.79 5.63
CA VAL A 322 -31.71 -21.41 6.10
C VAL A 322 -30.75 -22.59 6.05
N THR A 323 -31.16 -23.76 6.56
CA THR A 323 -30.31 -24.95 6.61
C THR A 323 -29.95 -25.44 5.20
N LEU A 324 -30.93 -25.49 4.29
CA LEU A 324 -30.71 -25.86 2.89
C LEU A 324 -29.83 -24.85 2.16
N SER A 325 -29.98 -23.55 2.46
CA SER A 325 -29.16 -22.48 1.88
C SER A 325 -27.70 -22.57 2.34
N ILE A 326 -27.44 -22.82 3.62
CA ILE A 326 -26.06 -23.05 4.10
C ILE A 326 -25.48 -24.30 3.44
N SER A 327 -26.27 -25.37 3.34
CA SER A 327 -25.83 -26.63 2.72
C SER A 327 -25.51 -26.45 1.23
N SER A 328 -26.33 -25.70 0.49
CA SER A 328 -26.10 -25.41 -0.93
C SER A 328 -24.89 -24.50 -1.14
N TYR A 329 -24.68 -23.50 -0.27
CA TYR A 329 -23.46 -22.68 -0.29
C TYR A 329 -22.19 -23.51 -0.06
N LEU A 330 -22.18 -24.39 0.95
CA LEU A 330 -21.04 -25.27 1.21
C LEU A 330 -20.79 -26.25 0.06
N ALA A 331 -21.85 -26.81 -0.51
CA ALA A 331 -21.77 -27.69 -1.68
C ALA A 331 -21.22 -26.97 -2.91
N CYS A 332 -21.65 -25.73 -3.17
CA CYS A 332 -21.15 -24.91 -4.28
C CYS A 332 -19.65 -24.60 -4.11
N ASN A 333 -19.23 -24.22 -2.91
CA ASN A 333 -17.82 -23.98 -2.61
C ASN A 333 -16.99 -25.25 -2.81
N LEU A 334 -17.45 -26.41 -2.33
CA LEU A 334 -16.76 -27.68 -2.52
C LEU A 334 -16.68 -28.06 -4.01
N LEU A 335 -17.79 -27.91 -4.74
CA LEU A 335 -17.86 -28.19 -6.18
C LEU A 335 -16.90 -27.29 -6.96
N SER A 336 -16.73 -26.02 -6.56
CA SER A 336 -15.83 -25.09 -7.22
C SER A 336 -14.38 -25.58 -7.29
N PHE A 337 -13.88 -26.28 -6.25
CA PHE A 337 -12.56 -26.91 -6.27
C PHE A 337 -12.48 -28.01 -7.35
N GLY A 338 -13.52 -28.84 -7.46
CA GLY A 338 -13.62 -29.87 -8.49
C GLY A 338 -13.67 -29.28 -9.89
N VAL A 339 -14.46 -28.22 -10.09
CA VAL A 339 -14.54 -27.48 -11.36
C VAL A 339 -13.19 -26.88 -11.73
N ALA A 340 -12.48 -26.26 -10.78
CA ALA A 340 -11.15 -25.71 -11.03
C ALA A 340 -10.15 -26.78 -11.49
N VAL A 341 -10.13 -27.94 -10.82
CA VAL A 341 -9.29 -29.08 -11.23
C VAL A 341 -9.70 -29.61 -12.62
N ALA A 342 -10.99 -29.82 -12.86
CA ALA A 342 -11.50 -30.32 -14.14
C ALA A 342 -11.16 -29.36 -15.29
N CYS A 343 -11.40 -28.06 -15.12
CA CYS A 343 -11.06 -27.03 -16.10
C CYS A 343 -9.55 -26.93 -16.32
N LYS A 344 -8.73 -27.05 -15.27
CA LYS A 344 -7.28 -27.07 -15.41
C LYS A 344 -6.84 -28.19 -16.35
N TRP A 345 -7.35 -29.41 -16.16
CA TRP A 345 -6.96 -30.56 -16.99
C TRP A 345 -7.62 -30.58 -18.38
N GLY A 346 -8.89 -30.15 -18.49
CA GLY A 346 -9.61 -30.11 -19.76
C GLY A 346 -9.22 -28.95 -20.67
N ILE A 347 -9.01 -27.76 -20.10
CA ILE A 347 -8.74 -26.53 -20.86
C ILE A 347 -7.25 -26.25 -20.99
N LEU A 348 -6.40 -26.49 -19.98
CA LEU A 348 -4.96 -26.21 -20.10
C LEU A 348 -4.16 -27.49 -20.35
N GLY A 349 -4.43 -28.56 -19.60
CA GLY A 349 -3.67 -29.81 -19.63
C GLY A 349 -2.42 -29.74 -18.76
N ARG A 350 -1.32 -30.37 -19.20
CA ARG A 350 0.01 -30.19 -18.57
C ARG A 350 0.76 -29.08 -19.25
N LEU A 351 0.99 -27.99 -18.54
CA LEU A 351 1.84 -26.91 -19.03
C LEU A 351 3.33 -27.30 -18.92
N LYS A 352 4.08 -27.13 -20.01
CA LYS A 352 5.53 -27.39 -20.04
C LYS A 352 6.31 -26.09 -19.83
N ALA A 353 7.48 -26.20 -19.21
CA ALA A 353 8.41 -25.08 -19.14
C ALA A 353 8.85 -24.67 -20.55
N GLY A 354 8.96 -23.37 -20.79
CA GLY A 354 9.36 -22.82 -22.09
C GLY A 354 8.78 -21.44 -22.36
N ARG A 355 9.03 -20.98 -23.59
CA ARG A 355 8.59 -19.68 -24.11
C ARG A 355 7.41 -19.87 -25.04
N TYR A 356 6.35 -19.11 -24.80
CA TYR A 356 5.11 -19.12 -25.57
C TYR A 356 4.81 -17.72 -26.09
N PRO A 357 4.15 -17.59 -27.26
CA PRO A 357 3.75 -16.28 -27.74
C PRO A 357 2.69 -15.64 -26.83
N LEU A 358 2.92 -14.40 -26.39
CA LEU A 358 1.95 -13.61 -25.62
C LEU A 358 0.68 -13.41 -26.46
N TYR A 359 -0.49 -13.49 -25.81
CA TYR A 359 -1.81 -13.45 -26.45
C TYR A 359 -2.06 -14.58 -27.48
N GLY A 360 -1.21 -15.61 -27.53
CA GLY A 360 -1.47 -16.81 -28.32
C GLY A 360 -2.53 -17.72 -27.67
N TRP A 361 -2.89 -18.80 -28.38
CA TRP A 361 -3.88 -19.78 -27.90
C TRP A 361 -3.54 -20.38 -26.53
N MET A 362 -2.27 -20.73 -26.29
CA MET A 362 -1.83 -21.27 -25.01
C MET A 362 -1.94 -20.23 -23.88
N PHE A 363 -1.60 -18.97 -24.17
CA PHE A 363 -1.76 -17.87 -23.21
C PHE A 363 -3.24 -17.66 -22.84
N TYR A 364 -4.14 -17.72 -23.82
CA TYR A 364 -5.58 -17.62 -23.57
C TYR A 364 -6.10 -18.78 -22.69
N ARG A 365 -5.72 -20.03 -23.00
CA ARG A 365 -6.07 -21.21 -22.18
C ARG A 365 -5.58 -21.07 -20.75
N TRP A 366 -4.33 -20.63 -20.58
CA TRP A 366 -3.75 -20.36 -19.27
C TRP A 366 -4.53 -19.27 -18.54
N TRP A 367 -4.77 -18.12 -19.17
CA TRP A 367 -5.53 -17.01 -18.56
C TRP A 367 -6.92 -17.47 -18.10
N LEU A 368 -7.62 -18.24 -18.93
CA LEU A 368 -8.95 -18.74 -18.60
C LEU A 368 -8.92 -19.67 -17.39
N VAL A 369 -7.99 -20.64 -17.38
CA VAL A 369 -7.83 -21.56 -16.25
C VAL A 369 -7.40 -20.83 -14.98
N ASP A 370 -6.52 -19.85 -15.10
CA ASP A 370 -6.05 -19.05 -13.98
C ASP A 370 -7.20 -18.26 -13.34
N ARG A 371 -8.07 -17.63 -14.14
CA ARG A 371 -9.30 -16.98 -13.62
C ARG A 371 -10.27 -17.95 -12.96
N ILE A 372 -10.37 -19.19 -13.45
CA ILE A 372 -11.22 -20.23 -12.84
C ILE A 372 -10.60 -20.72 -11.52
N MET A 373 -9.28 -20.85 -11.45
CA MET A 373 -8.55 -21.27 -10.26
C MET A 373 -8.60 -20.24 -9.12
N ASP A 374 -8.88 -18.97 -9.44
CA ASP A 374 -9.12 -17.90 -8.46
C ASP A 374 -10.54 -17.95 -7.83
N ILE A 375 -11.48 -18.75 -8.37
CA ILE A 375 -12.87 -18.83 -7.88
C ILE A 375 -12.99 -19.56 -6.52
N PRO A 376 -12.38 -20.76 -6.33
CA PRO A 376 -12.52 -21.48 -5.07
C PRO A 376 -11.86 -20.74 -3.90
N PRO A 377 -12.41 -20.83 -2.67
CA PRO A 377 -11.84 -20.19 -1.49
C PRO A 377 -10.61 -20.94 -0.96
N ALA A 378 -9.53 -21.00 -1.76
CA ALA A 378 -8.33 -21.77 -1.43
C ALA A 378 -7.63 -21.32 -0.14
N HIS A 379 -7.89 -20.10 0.34
CA HIS A 379 -7.41 -19.63 1.63
C HIS A 379 -7.88 -20.50 2.81
N LEU A 380 -9.06 -21.15 2.70
CA LEU A 380 -9.58 -22.07 3.69
C LEU A 380 -8.80 -23.38 3.77
N LEU A 381 -7.92 -23.66 2.81
CA LEU A 381 -7.06 -24.85 2.82
C LEU A 381 -5.66 -24.54 3.37
N ALA A 382 -5.23 -23.27 3.33
CA ALA A 382 -3.89 -22.83 3.70
C ALA A 382 -3.48 -23.30 5.10
N GLY A 383 -2.28 -23.84 5.25
CA GLY A 383 -1.77 -24.35 6.53
C GLY A 383 -2.38 -25.70 6.94
N SER A 384 -3.09 -26.38 6.04
CA SER A 384 -3.62 -27.73 6.29
C SER A 384 -3.08 -28.74 5.26
N PRO A 385 -3.16 -30.05 5.53
CA PRO A 385 -2.84 -31.09 4.54
C PRO A 385 -3.68 -31.03 3.26
N LEU A 386 -4.86 -30.40 3.32
CA LEU A 386 -5.75 -30.23 2.16
C LEU A 386 -5.12 -29.31 1.10
N GLN A 387 -4.31 -28.32 1.50
CA GLN A 387 -3.58 -27.46 0.56
C GLN A 387 -2.64 -28.26 -0.33
N ALA A 388 -1.85 -29.17 0.28
CA ALA A 388 -0.95 -30.05 -0.47
C ALA A 388 -1.72 -30.96 -1.43
N TRP A 389 -2.88 -31.49 -1.01
CA TRP A 389 -3.72 -32.32 -1.87
C TRP A 389 -4.29 -31.53 -3.06
N TYR A 390 -4.80 -30.32 -2.81
CA TYR A 390 -5.33 -29.46 -3.87
C TYR A 390 -4.25 -29.06 -4.88
N LEU A 391 -3.05 -28.70 -4.42
CA LEU A 391 -1.92 -28.39 -5.30
C LEU A 391 -1.50 -29.61 -6.16
N ARG A 392 -1.50 -30.82 -5.59
CA ARG A 392 -1.27 -32.06 -6.37
C ARG A 392 -2.36 -32.30 -7.41
N ALA A 393 -3.62 -32.08 -7.05
CA ALA A 393 -4.74 -32.19 -7.99
C ALA A 393 -4.61 -31.20 -9.17
N LEU A 394 -4.02 -30.03 -8.92
CA LEU A 394 -3.67 -29.04 -9.95
C LEU A 394 -2.40 -29.39 -10.75
N GLY A 395 -1.65 -30.44 -10.39
CA GLY A 395 -0.49 -30.94 -11.12
C GLY A 395 0.88 -30.69 -10.46
N ALA A 396 0.93 -30.02 -9.31
CA ALA A 396 2.18 -29.81 -8.59
C ALA A 396 2.72 -31.12 -7.98
N ARG A 397 4.05 -31.23 -7.89
CA ARG A 397 4.72 -32.36 -7.23
C ARG A 397 5.03 -31.98 -5.79
N ILE A 398 4.13 -32.32 -4.87
CA ILE A 398 4.28 -31.99 -3.45
C ILE A 398 4.59 -33.25 -2.64
N GLY A 399 5.72 -33.25 -1.92
CA GLY A 399 6.18 -34.33 -1.05
C GLY A 399 5.27 -34.58 0.16
N GLN A 400 5.60 -35.58 0.97
CA GLN A 400 4.90 -35.91 2.21
C GLN A 400 5.23 -34.94 3.33
N ASP A 401 4.30 -34.76 4.27
CA ASP A 401 4.50 -33.97 5.49
C ASP A 401 5.01 -32.54 5.26
N THR A 402 4.65 -31.94 4.11
CA THR A 402 4.93 -30.55 3.76
C THR A 402 3.95 -29.62 4.47
N ALA A 403 4.45 -28.53 5.05
CA ALA A 403 3.61 -27.47 5.59
C ALA A 403 3.55 -26.30 4.59
N ILE A 404 2.39 -26.08 3.97
CA ILE A 404 2.22 -25.02 2.96
C ILE A 404 1.11 -24.09 3.44
N SER A 405 1.49 -22.86 3.80
CA SER A 405 0.53 -21.80 4.15
C SER A 405 -0.07 -21.18 2.88
N ARG A 406 -0.60 -19.96 2.97
CA ARG A 406 -1.13 -19.24 1.81
C ARG A 406 0.00 -18.91 0.85
N ILE A 407 -0.09 -19.41 -0.38
CA ILE A 407 0.86 -19.14 -1.46
C ILE A 407 0.13 -18.65 -2.71
N SER A 408 0.85 -17.97 -3.60
CA SER A 408 0.41 -17.78 -4.98
C SER A 408 1.34 -18.53 -5.94
N VAL A 409 0.76 -19.22 -6.91
CA VAL A 409 1.48 -19.96 -7.95
C VAL A 409 0.67 -19.91 -9.24
N ARG A 410 1.32 -19.57 -10.36
CA ARG A 410 0.64 -19.30 -11.65
C ARG A 410 0.67 -20.50 -12.60
N ALA A 411 1.59 -21.44 -12.39
CA ALA A 411 1.69 -22.70 -13.13
C ALA A 411 2.00 -23.88 -12.17
N PRO A 412 0.99 -24.46 -11.50
CA PRO A 412 1.20 -25.54 -10.53
C PRO A 412 1.98 -26.75 -11.09
N ASP A 413 1.82 -27.09 -12.38
CA ASP A 413 2.54 -28.20 -13.04
C ASP A 413 4.06 -28.13 -12.95
N LEU A 414 4.59 -26.92 -12.74
CA LEU A 414 6.01 -26.63 -12.73
C LEU A 414 6.53 -26.33 -11.32
N LEU A 415 5.73 -26.62 -10.29
CA LEU A 415 6.12 -26.56 -8.90
C LEU A 415 6.49 -27.95 -8.38
N SER A 416 7.69 -28.08 -7.82
CA SER A 416 8.14 -29.26 -7.10
C SER A 416 8.57 -28.88 -5.69
N VAL A 417 8.02 -29.56 -4.69
CA VAL A 417 8.30 -29.36 -3.26
C VAL A 417 8.65 -30.71 -2.64
N GLY A 418 9.85 -30.83 -2.10
CA GLY A 418 10.37 -32.05 -1.48
C GLY A 418 9.66 -32.42 -0.19
N ASP A 419 9.94 -33.63 0.30
CA ASP A 419 9.36 -34.13 1.54
C ASP A 419 9.73 -33.23 2.72
N GLY A 420 8.76 -32.94 3.56
CA GLY A 420 8.95 -32.19 4.77
C GLY A 420 9.30 -30.70 4.62
N ALA A 421 9.26 -30.15 3.41
CA ALA A 421 9.48 -28.72 3.22
C ALA A 421 8.38 -27.86 3.87
N SER A 422 8.76 -26.65 4.27
CA SER A 422 7.89 -25.66 4.90
C SER A 422 7.85 -24.37 4.08
N ILE A 423 6.65 -23.89 3.76
CA ILE A 423 6.42 -22.63 3.04
C ILE A 423 5.47 -21.76 3.87
N GLY A 424 5.98 -20.61 4.29
CA GLY A 424 5.29 -19.61 5.10
C GLY A 424 4.15 -18.88 4.38
N ALA A 425 3.53 -17.93 5.07
CA ALA A 425 2.35 -17.22 4.59
C ALA A 425 2.69 -16.14 3.56
N ALA A 426 1.76 -15.97 2.61
CA ALA A 426 1.81 -14.97 1.54
C ALA A 426 3.14 -14.98 0.75
N VAL A 427 3.64 -16.19 0.47
CA VAL A 427 4.78 -16.43 -0.43
C VAL A 427 4.33 -16.37 -1.89
N ASN A 428 5.09 -15.67 -2.71
CA ASN A 428 4.84 -15.54 -4.15
C ASN A 428 5.78 -16.47 -4.93
N LEU A 429 5.25 -17.56 -5.47
CA LEU A 429 5.95 -18.49 -6.37
C LEU A 429 5.61 -18.12 -7.83
N GLU A 430 6.25 -17.06 -8.31
CA GLU A 430 5.98 -16.43 -9.60
C GLU A 430 6.76 -17.12 -10.71
N ASN A 431 6.29 -18.30 -11.08
CA ASN A 431 6.81 -19.09 -12.21
C ASN A 431 6.32 -18.60 -13.59
N PHE A 432 5.96 -17.33 -13.66
CA PHE A 432 5.35 -16.63 -14.78
C PHE A 432 6.11 -15.33 -15.03
N GLU A 433 6.53 -15.09 -16.27
CA GLU A 433 7.18 -13.84 -16.66
C GLU A 433 6.73 -13.41 -18.05
N VAL A 434 6.50 -12.11 -18.25
CA VAL A 434 6.23 -11.52 -19.57
C VAL A 434 7.39 -10.60 -19.94
N ARG A 435 7.94 -10.80 -21.14
CA ARG A 435 8.96 -9.93 -21.72
C ARG A 435 8.64 -9.68 -23.19
N GLY A 436 8.31 -8.42 -23.52
CA GLY A 436 7.82 -8.04 -24.85
C GLY A 436 6.61 -8.88 -25.29
N GLY A 437 6.67 -9.50 -26.46
CA GLY A 437 5.62 -10.37 -26.98
C GLY A 437 5.73 -11.84 -26.57
N VAL A 438 6.55 -12.18 -25.56
CA VAL A 438 6.74 -13.55 -25.09
C VAL A 438 6.26 -13.69 -23.65
N TRP A 439 5.52 -14.77 -23.42
CA TRP A 439 5.16 -15.29 -22.11
C TRP A 439 6.04 -16.50 -21.80
N GLU A 440 6.77 -16.44 -20.71
CA GLU A 440 7.70 -17.49 -20.29
C GLU A 440 7.25 -18.12 -18.97
N VAL A 441 7.38 -19.45 -18.90
CA VAL A 441 7.01 -20.24 -17.73
C VAL A 441 8.15 -21.17 -17.40
N SER A 442 8.58 -21.18 -16.15
CA SER A 442 9.79 -21.88 -15.71
C SER A 442 9.56 -22.65 -14.40
N PRO A 443 10.28 -23.75 -14.14
CA PRO A 443 10.08 -24.52 -12.92
C PRO A 443 10.56 -23.80 -11.66
N ILE A 444 9.93 -24.12 -10.53
CA ILE A 444 10.41 -23.79 -9.19
C ILE A 444 10.57 -25.11 -8.43
N ARG A 445 11.78 -25.35 -7.91
CA ARG A 445 12.11 -26.58 -7.18
C ARG A 445 12.54 -26.26 -5.76
N VAL A 446 11.88 -26.89 -4.80
CA VAL A 446 12.17 -26.76 -3.37
C VAL A 446 12.56 -28.15 -2.86
N GLY A 447 13.76 -28.27 -2.28
CA GLY A 447 14.34 -29.52 -1.79
C GLY A 447 13.64 -30.10 -0.55
N VAL A 448 14.14 -31.25 -0.09
CA VAL A 448 13.68 -31.95 1.12
C VAL A 448 14.00 -31.10 2.36
N ASN A 449 13.06 -30.99 3.30
CA ASN A 449 13.19 -30.17 4.53
C ASN A 449 13.59 -28.70 4.30
N ALA A 450 13.44 -28.18 3.08
CA ALA A 450 13.73 -26.78 2.80
C ALA A 450 12.67 -25.87 3.43
N TYR A 451 13.08 -24.67 3.83
CA TYR A 451 12.23 -23.68 4.49
C TYR A 451 12.17 -22.40 3.66
N ILE A 452 10.97 -21.90 3.41
CA ILE A 452 10.71 -20.59 2.81
C ILE A 452 9.88 -19.76 3.79
N GLY A 453 10.46 -18.66 4.28
CA GLY A 453 9.80 -17.75 5.19
C GLY A 453 8.68 -16.96 4.54
N SER A 454 7.76 -16.47 5.37
CA SER A 454 6.61 -15.67 4.94
C SER A 454 7.04 -14.42 4.16
N TYR A 455 6.20 -13.97 3.23
CA TYR A 455 6.48 -12.84 2.33
C TYR A 455 7.65 -13.00 1.35
N ALA A 456 8.29 -14.16 1.28
CA ALA A 456 9.31 -14.40 0.27
C ALA A 456 8.74 -14.41 -1.15
N VAL A 457 9.56 -13.98 -2.13
CA VAL A 457 9.22 -13.94 -3.55
C VAL A 457 10.25 -14.75 -4.34
N LEU A 458 9.79 -15.80 -5.02
CA LEU A 458 10.63 -16.63 -5.87
C LEU A 458 10.13 -16.50 -7.30
N GLN A 459 11.00 -16.08 -8.21
CA GLN A 459 10.71 -16.11 -9.65
C GLN A 459 10.91 -17.53 -10.22
N GLY A 460 10.44 -17.74 -11.46
CA GLY A 460 10.67 -18.98 -12.19
C GLY A 460 12.15 -19.28 -12.44
N ASP A 461 12.47 -20.56 -12.65
CA ASP A 461 13.84 -21.08 -12.79
C ASP A 461 14.69 -20.88 -11.53
N VAL A 462 14.11 -21.20 -10.37
CA VAL A 462 14.78 -21.19 -9.07
C VAL A 462 14.80 -22.60 -8.49
N GLU A 463 15.90 -22.95 -7.83
CA GLU A 463 16.06 -24.24 -7.17
C GLU A 463 16.74 -24.09 -5.81
N MET A 464 16.11 -24.65 -4.79
CA MET A 464 16.60 -24.73 -3.43
C MET A 464 16.97 -26.19 -3.13
N GLY A 465 18.21 -26.41 -2.68
CA GLY A 465 18.68 -27.73 -2.26
C GLY A 465 18.02 -28.23 -0.99
N ASP A 466 18.38 -29.45 -0.58
CA ASP A 466 17.87 -30.04 0.65
C ASP A 466 18.34 -29.27 1.88
N ASP A 467 17.49 -29.15 2.90
CA ASP A 467 17.73 -28.38 4.13
C ASP A 467 18.06 -26.89 3.89
N ALA A 468 17.86 -26.36 2.68
CA ALA A 468 18.07 -24.97 2.36
C ALA A 468 17.02 -24.08 3.03
N ARG A 469 17.43 -22.90 3.48
CA ARG A 469 16.56 -21.94 4.16
C ARG A 469 16.58 -20.58 3.46
N LEU A 470 15.39 -20.06 3.15
CA LEU A 470 15.17 -18.69 2.72
C LEU A 470 14.33 -17.97 3.78
N ASP A 471 14.88 -16.91 4.36
CA ASP A 471 14.22 -16.16 5.42
C ASP A 471 13.06 -15.27 4.92
N GLY A 472 12.20 -14.81 5.83
CA GLY A 472 11.03 -13.99 5.49
C GLY A 472 11.38 -12.65 4.82
N LEU A 473 10.46 -12.17 3.98
CA LEU A 473 10.63 -10.97 3.13
C LEU A 473 11.87 -11.03 2.21
N SER A 474 12.34 -12.23 1.84
CA SER A 474 13.50 -12.38 0.95
C SER A 474 13.10 -12.60 -0.50
N SER A 475 13.99 -12.30 -1.45
CA SER A 475 13.72 -12.54 -2.88
C SER A 475 14.77 -13.34 -3.61
N LEU A 476 14.30 -14.29 -4.42
CA LEU A 476 15.10 -15.06 -5.38
C LEU A 476 14.68 -14.69 -6.80
N ALA A 477 15.61 -14.04 -7.51
CA ALA A 477 15.44 -13.77 -8.92
C ALA A 477 15.64 -15.04 -9.75
N ARG A 478 15.20 -14.97 -11.00
CA ARG A 478 15.38 -16.04 -11.98
C ARG A 478 16.83 -16.52 -12.05
N GLY A 479 17.03 -17.83 -12.11
CA GLY A 479 18.34 -18.48 -12.17
C GLY A 479 19.00 -18.68 -10.81
N ALA A 480 18.45 -18.14 -9.72
CA ALA A 480 19.03 -18.30 -8.40
C ALA A 480 19.01 -19.77 -7.95
N ARG A 481 20.08 -20.18 -7.25
CA ARG A 481 20.25 -21.52 -6.68
C ARG A 481 20.70 -21.37 -5.23
N ILE A 482 19.96 -21.95 -4.29
CA ILE A 482 20.41 -22.07 -2.90
C ILE A 482 20.98 -23.47 -2.70
N PRO A 483 22.29 -23.62 -2.42
CA PRO A 483 22.89 -24.91 -2.10
C PRO A 483 22.27 -25.56 -0.85
N ALA A 484 22.41 -26.88 -0.74
CA ALA A 484 21.88 -27.62 0.40
C ALA A 484 22.45 -27.11 1.75
N GLY A 485 21.58 -27.04 2.76
CA GLY A 485 21.92 -26.60 4.12
C GLY A 485 22.29 -25.13 4.30
N GLN A 486 22.28 -24.31 3.24
CA GLN A 486 22.60 -22.89 3.32
C GLN A 486 21.40 -22.04 3.74
N ILE A 487 21.68 -20.93 4.43
CA ILE A 487 20.69 -19.96 4.88
C ILE A 487 20.88 -18.65 4.13
N TRP A 488 19.83 -18.21 3.46
CA TRP A 488 19.82 -16.99 2.66
C TRP A 488 18.76 -16.02 3.18
N SER A 489 19.10 -14.73 3.19
CA SER A 489 18.21 -13.66 3.67
C SER A 489 18.44 -12.38 2.87
N GLY A 490 17.40 -11.55 2.75
CA GLY A 490 17.47 -10.25 2.10
C GLY A 490 16.71 -10.19 0.78
N ALA A 491 16.56 -8.98 0.24
CA ALA A 491 16.03 -8.72 -1.08
C ALA A 491 17.04 -7.83 -1.83
N PRO A 492 17.88 -8.38 -2.72
CA PRO A 492 18.06 -9.80 -3.06
C PRO A 492 18.55 -10.65 -1.89
N ALA A 493 18.20 -11.94 -1.90
CA ALA A 493 18.68 -12.86 -0.88
C ALA A 493 20.18 -13.13 -1.07
N ARG A 494 20.92 -13.14 0.03
CA ARG A 494 22.35 -13.47 0.07
C ARG A 494 22.61 -14.51 1.15
N HIS A 495 23.62 -15.34 0.94
CA HIS A 495 24.06 -16.32 1.93
C HIS A 495 24.58 -15.60 3.18
N ASP A 496 24.09 -16.00 4.35
CA ASP A 496 24.61 -15.58 5.64
C ASP A 496 25.47 -16.71 6.24
N PRO A 497 26.81 -16.60 6.23
CA PRO A 497 27.69 -17.65 6.75
C PRO A 497 27.64 -17.79 8.28
N GLN A 498 27.09 -16.81 8.99
CA GLN A 498 26.95 -16.84 10.45
C GLN A 498 25.60 -17.39 10.89
N ALA A 499 24.59 -17.36 10.00
CA ALA A 499 23.28 -17.90 10.30
C ALA A 499 23.35 -19.41 10.58
N ARG A 500 22.69 -19.82 11.65
CA ARG A 500 22.52 -21.24 12.01
C ARG A 500 21.04 -21.57 11.99
N ALA A 501 20.71 -22.74 11.46
CA ALA A 501 19.34 -23.23 11.48
C ALA A 501 18.91 -23.44 12.95
N PRO A 502 17.65 -23.16 13.30
CA PRO A 502 17.18 -23.40 14.65
C PRO A 502 17.32 -24.88 15.00
N GLU A 503 17.84 -25.17 16.19
CA GLU A 503 17.84 -26.53 16.74
C GLU A 503 16.39 -26.92 17.09
N LEU A 504 15.83 -27.79 16.23
CA LEU A 504 14.49 -28.33 16.36
C LEU A 504 14.55 -29.80 16.79
N PRO A 505 13.63 -30.25 17.67
CA PRO A 505 13.50 -31.66 17.97
C PRO A 505 13.19 -32.48 16.71
N PRO A 506 13.42 -33.80 16.75
CA PRO A 506 12.99 -34.69 15.67
C PRO A 506 11.53 -34.45 15.29
N ARG A 507 11.24 -34.56 13.99
CA ARG A 507 9.90 -34.34 13.45
C ARG A 507 8.90 -35.26 14.16
N PRO A 508 7.74 -34.75 14.63
CA PRO A 508 6.70 -35.61 15.18
C PRO A 508 6.14 -36.53 14.10
N GLU A 509 6.12 -37.84 14.35
CA GLU A 509 5.50 -38.80 13.45
C GLU A 509 3.98 -38.87 13.64
N ARG A 510 3.25 -39.14 12.56
CA ARG A 510 1.80 -39.38 12.63
C ARG A 510 1.36 -40.52 11.72
N HIS A 511 0.75 -41.54 12.31
CA HIS A 511 0.32 -42.75 11.61
C HIS A 511 -0.93 -42.53 10.73
N GLY A 512 -1.11 -43.41 9.74
CA GLY A 512 -2.08 -43.23 8.65
C GLY A 512 -3.54 -43.00 9.03
N ARG A 513 -4.08 -43.68 10.06
CA ARG A 513 -5.48 -43.45 10.50
C ARG A 513 -5.67 -42.03 11.05
N TRP A 514 -4.69 -41.52 11.78
CA TRP A 514 -4.73 -40.19 12.38
C TRP A 514 -4.56 -39.09 11.33
N ARG A 515 -3.73 -39.32 10.29
CA ARG A 515 -3.63 -38.39 9.15
C ARG A 515 -4.98 -38.19 8.45
N ARG A 516 -5.80 -39.25 8.31
CA ARG A 516 -7.14 -39.15 7.72
C ARG A 516 -8.11 -38.37 8.62
N LEU A 517 -8.06 -38.62 9.92
CA LEU A 517 -8.85 -37.87 10.90
C LEU A 517 -8.46 -36.39 10.93
N ASP A 518 -7.17 -36.06 10.79
CA ASP A 518 -6.71 -34.68 10.68
C ASP A 518 -7.29 -34.00 9.43
N MET A 519 -7.19 -34.64 8.26
CA MET A 519 -7.79 -34.11 7.03
C MET A 519 -9.29 -33.84 7.19
N LEU A 520 -10.01 -34.77 7.81
CA LEU A 520 -11.44 -34.59 8.11
C LEU A 520 -11.68 -33.42 9.06
N ALA A 521 -10.87 -33.28 10.11
CA ALA A 521 -10.97 -32.19 11.06
C ALA A 521 -10.73 -30.82 10.40
N TYR A 522 -9.72 -30.70 9.52
CA TYR A 522 -9.48 -29.48 8.75
C TYR A 522 -10.60 -29.20 7.74
N ALA A 523 -11.13 -30.22 7.07
CA ALA A 523 -12.23 -30.06 6.11
C ALA A 523 -13.52 -29.59 6.81
N LEU A 524 -13.88 -30.23 7.92
CA LEU A 524 -15.03 -29.84 8.74
C LEU A 524 -14.82 -28.46 9.37
N GLY A 525 -13.60 -28.15 9.83
CA GLY A 525 -13.25 -26.84 10.36
C GLY A 525 -13.39 -25.73 9.31
N GLY A 526 -12.86 -25.94 8.11
CA GLY A 526 -12.98 -24.98 7.00
C GLY A 526 -14.44 -24.79 6.56
N ALA A 527 -15.21 -25.87 6.47
CA ALA A 527 -16.65 -25.80 6.17
C ALA A 527 -17.43 -25.08 7.27
N ALA A 528 -17.10 -25.32 8.54
CA ALA A 528 -17.72 -24.63 9.67
C ALA A 528 -17.42 -23.12 9.63
N ILE A 529 -16.17 -22.72 9.35
CA ILE A 529 -15.81 -21.30 9.20
C ILE A 529 -16.55 -20.66 8.00
N ALA A 530 -16.59 -21.34 6.85
CA ALA A 530 -17.33 -20.83 5.69
C ALA A 530 -18.83 -20.64 6.01
N GLY A 531 -19.46 -21.60 6.68
CA GLY A 531 -20.85 -21.50 7.12
C GLY A 531 -21.07 -20.40 8.17
N LEU A 532 -20.13 -20.24 9.11
CA LEU A 532 -20.17 -19.21 10.16
C LEU A 532 -20.17 -17.79 9.59
N PHE A 533 -19.33 -17.51 8.60
CA PHE A 533 -19.26 -16.19 7.99
C PHE A 533 -20.40 -15.92 7.00
N PHE A 534 -21.10 -16.97 6.57
CA PHE A 534 -22.27 -16.87 5.71
C PHE A 534 -23.58 -16.72 6.50
N MET A 535 -23.75 -17.44 7.61
CA MET A 535 -24.98 -17.47 8.42
C MET A 535 -25.53 -16.09 8.82
N PRO A 536 -24.71 -15.06 9.18
CA PRO A 536 -25.21 -13.74 9.57
C PRO A 536 -26.01 -13.00 8.49
N VAL A 537 -26.06 -13.50 7.24
CA VAL A 537 -26.84 -12.92 6.15
C VAL A 537 -28.35 -13.14 6.30
N PHE A 538 -28.79 -14.26 6.91
CA PHE A 538 -30.20 -14.62 6.94
C PHE A 538 -31.07 -13.69 7.78
N PRO A 539 -30.65 -13.21 8.97
CA PRO A 539 -31.41 -12.19 9.70
C PRO A 539 -31.66 -10.92 8.88
N SER A 540 -30.72 -10.55 8.00
CA SER A 540 -30.87 -9.43 7.08
C SER A 540 -31.92 -9.72 6.01
N PHE A 541 -31.99 -10.95 5.48
CA PHE A 541 -33.03 -11.35 4.53
C PHE A 541 -34.41 -11.39 5.17
N VAL A 542 -34.53 -12.04 6.33
CA VAL A 542 -35.79 -12.08 7.10
C VAL A 542 -36.31 -10.66 7.37
N LEU A 543 -35.42 -9.72 7.70
CA LEU A 543 -35.79 -8.33 7.92
C LEU A 543 -36.29 -7.65 6.64
N ILE A 544 -35.59 -7.80 5.52
CA ILE A 544 -35.97 -7.19 4.24
C ILE A 544 -37.31 -7.76 3.78
N ASP A 545 -37.45 -9.08 3.78
CA ASP A 545 -38.65 -9.79 3.32
C ASP A 545 -39.87 -9.45 4.19
N TRP A 546 -39.67 -9.34 5.51
CA TRP A 546 -40.74 -8.93 6.42
C TRP A 546 -41.23 -7.51 6.15
N ILE A 547 -40.33 -6.58 5.82
CA ILE A 547 -40.72 -5.21 5.46
C ILE A 547 -41.40 -5.20 4.09
N ASP A 548 -40.83 -5.89 3.10
CA ASP A 548 -41.33 -5.94 1.73
C ASP A 548 -42.76 -6.50 1.71
N ALA A 549 -42.96 -7.70 2.27
CA ALA A 549 -44.26 -8.38 2.31
C ALA A 549 -45.35 -7.60 3.04
N ARG A 550 -45.00 -6.78 4.04
CA ARG A 550 -45.98 -6.06 4.86
C ARG A 550 -46.28 -4.65 4.37
N TRP A 551 -45.35 -3.98 3.68
CA TRP A 551 -45.46 -2.54 3.39
C TRP A 551 -45.23 -2.15 1.94
N LEU A 552 -44.43 -2.89 1.16
CA LEU A 552 -43.97 -2.42 -0.16
C LEU A 552 -44.46 -3.29 -1.32
N ASP A 553 -44.59 -4.60 -1.10
CA ASP A 553 -44.98 -5.61 -2.09
C ASP A 553 -44.20 -5.50 -3.41
N LEU A 554 -42.88 -5.32 -3.33
CA LEU A 554 -42.03 -5.12 -4.52
C LEU A 554 -41.95 -6.38 -5.38
N MET A 555 -41.98 -7.56 -4.77
CA MET A 555 -41.98 -8.86 -5.45
C MET A 555 -43.29 -9.13 -6.22
N GLY A 556 -44.44 -8.67 -5.70
CA GLY A 556 -45.77 -8.90 -6.27
C GLY A 556 -46.27 -7.77 -7.18
N ALA A 557 -45.99 -6.51 -6.82
CA ALA A 557 -46.31 -5.36 -7.64
C ALA A 557 -45.34 -5.31 -8.84
N ARG A 558 -45.84 -5.07 -10.06
CA ARG A 558 -45.02 -4.89 -11.29
C ARG A 558 -44.18 -3.59 -11.23
N ALA A 559 -43.42 -3.38 -10.17
CA ALA A 559 -42.57 -2.24 -9.93
C ALA A 559 -41.51 -2.14 -11.03
N SER A 560 -41.24 -0.91 -11.46
CA SER A 560 -40.10 -0.65 -12.35
C SER A 560 -38.80 -1.02 -11.63
N TRP A 561 -37.84 -1.62 -12.35
CA TRP A 561 -36.62 -2.10 -11.71
C TRP A 561 -35.79 -0.97 -11.07
N PRO A 562 -35.73 0.27 -11.60
CA PRO A 562 -35.06 1.37 -10.91
C PRO A 562 -35.69 1.71 -9.56
N TYR A 563 -37.02 1.66 -9.47
CA TYR A 563 -37.73 1.89 -8.22
C TYR A 563 -37.47 0.77 -7.21
N ALA A 564 -37.60 -0.49 -7.65
CA ALA A 564 -37.30 -1.64 -6.81
C ALA A 564 -35.84 -1.64 -6.33
N PHE A 565 -34.89 -1.29 -7.19
CA PHE A 565 -33.48 -1.14 -6.82
C PHE A 565 -33.30 -0.15 -5.68
N LEU A 566 -33.90 1.04 -5.80
CA LEU A 566 -33.76 2.09 -4.79
C LEU A 566 -34.38 1.68 -3.46
N CYS A 567 -35.57 1.06 -3.49
CA CYS A 567 -36.22 0.55 -2.28
C CYS A 567 -35.37 -0.54 -1.60
N TYR A 568 -34.92 -1.56 -2.34
CA TYR A 568 -34.05 -2.59 -1.78
C TYR A 568 -32.72 -2.04 -1.30
N LEU A 569 -32.13 -1.05 -1.99
CA LEU A 569 -30.91 -0.40 -1.51
C LEU A 569 -31.13 0.27 -0.16
N LEU A 570 -32.25 1.00 0.01
CA LEU A 570 -32.60 1.67 1.27
C LEU A 570 -32.85 0.66 2.39
N LEU A 571 -33.49 -0.48 2.12
CA LEU A 571 -33.67 -1.57 3.08
C LEU A 571 -32.35 -2.30 3.39
N ALA A 572 -31.49 -2.44 2.39
CA ALA A 572 -30.23 -3.16 2.50
C ALA A 572 -29.19 -2.39 3.32
N LEU A 573 -29.29 -1.07 3.47
CA LEU A 573 -28.39 -0.29 4.34
C LEU A 573 -28.46 -0.73 5.81
N PRO A 574 -29.61 -0.66 6.52
CA PRO A 574 -29.69 -1.15 7.90
C PRO A 574 -29.48 -2.67 7.98
N ALA A 575 -29.91 -3.42 6.98
CA ALA A 575 -29.71 -4.87 6.94
C ALA A 575 -28.22 -5.26 6.82
N SER A 576 -27.43 -4.50 6.06
CA SER A 576 -25.97 -4.70 5.95
C SER A 576 -25.26 -4.33 7.26
N ALA A 577 -25.70 -3.26 7.94
CA ALA A 577 -25.17 -2.92 9.25
C ALA A 577 -25.43 -4.03 10.28
N LEU A 578 -26.64 -4.62 10.26
CA LEU A 578 -26.99 -5.78 11.08
C LEU A 578 -26.09 -6.98 10.76
N LEU A 579 -25.92 -7.30 9.48
CA LEU A 579 -25.04 -8.38 9.02
C LEU A 579 -23.60 -8.21 9.52
N LEU A 580 -23.03 -7.01 9.38
CA LEU A 580 -21.68 -6.70 9.86
C LEU A 580 -21.57 -6.88 11.38
N MET A 581 -22.53 -6.32 12.12
CA MET A 581 -22.55 -6.41 13.59
C MET A 581 -22.65 -7.86 14.07
N LEU A 582 -23.56 -8.65 13.49
CA LEU A 582 -23.71 -10.07 13.82
C LEU A 582 -22.45 -10.86 13.47
N THR A 583 -21.84 -10.61 12.32
CA THR A 583 -20.59 -11.28 11.92
C THR A 583 -19.46 -11.01 12.92
N ILE A 584 -19.31 -9.75 13.35
CA ILE A 584 -18.31 -9.36 14.36
C ILE A 584 -18.59 -10.03 15.71
N LEU A 585 -19.84 -9.98 16.19
CA LEU A 585 -20.23 -10.53 17.49
C LEU A 585 -20.10 -12.06 17.53
N VAL A 586 -20.56 -12.76 16.50
CA VAL A 586 -20.48 -14.21 16.38
C VAL A 586 -19.02 -14.65 16.30
N SER A 587 -18.19 -13.95 15.52
CA SER A 587 -16.76 -14.25 15.43
C SER A 587 -16.04 -14.05 16.76
N ALA A 588 -16.34 -12.95 17.47
CA ALA A 588 -15.79 -12.70 18.80
C ALA A 588 -16.27 -13.73 19.83
N LEU A 589 -17.56 -14.07 19.83
CA LEU A 589 -18.13 -15.09 20.70
C LEU A 589 -17.47 -16.44 20.46
N LEU A 590 -17.34 -16.87 19.21
CA LEU A 590 -16.68 -18.13 18.85
C LEU A 590 -15.23 -18.15 19.35
N ARG A 591 -14.53 -17.03 19.15
CA ARG A 591 -13.16 -16.85 19.59
C ARG A 591 -12.98 -17.00 21.10
N TRP A 592 -13.90 -16.49 21.92
CA TRP A 592 -13.80 -16.56 23.38
C TRP A 592 -14.45 -17.81 23.98
N ALA A 593 -15.51 -18.35 23.37
CA ALA A 593 -16.25 -19.49 23.89
C ALA A 593 -15.62 -20.83 23.51
N LEU A 594 -15.08 -20.96 22.29
CA LEU A 594 -14.59 -22.24 21.77
C LEU A 594 -13.06 -22.33 21.62
N LEU A 595 -12.36 -21.19 21.54
CA LEU A 595 -10.91 -21.16 21.28
C LEU A 595 -10.15 -20.68 22.54
N PRO A 596 -9.29 -21.51 23.16
CA PRO A 596 -8.53 -21.10 24.34
C PRO A 596 -7.46 -20.05 23.99
N ARG A 597 -6.90 -19.40 25.01
CA ARG A 597 -5.77 -18.49 24.84
C ARG A 597 -4.52 -19.27 24.42
N LEU A 598 -3.87 -18.81 23.36
CA LEU A 598 -2.61 -19.33 22.86
C LEU A 598 -1.45 -18.77 23.69
N SER A 599 -0.51 -19.62 24.07
CA SER A 599 0.71 -19.25 24.79
C SER A 599 1.96 -19.47 23.92
N GLY A 600 2.96 -18.61 24.14
CA GLY A 600 4.24 -18.70 23.44
C GLY A 600 4.91 -20.04 23.74
N GLY A 601 5.55 -20.62 22.73
CA GLY A 601 6.18 -21.93 22.84
C GLY A 601 6.35 -22.64 21.50
N ARG A 602 6.80 -23.88 21.56
CA ARG A 602 6.94 -24.77 20.41
C ARG A 602 5.93 -25.90 20.50
N TRP A 603 5.22 -26.15 19.41
CA TRP A 603 4.12 -27.10 19.37
C TRP A 603 4.20 -27.96 18.10
N PRO A 604 3.87 -29.26 18.15
CA PRO A 604 3.86 -30.09 16.95
C PRO A 604 2.72 -29.68 16.01
N VAL A 605 2.96 -29.72 14.69
CA VAL A 605 1.95 -29.33 13.66
C VAL A 605 0.71 -30.22 13.64
N TYR A 606 0.79 -31.41 14.22
CA TYR A 606 -0.36 -32.30 14.35
C TYR A 606 -1.06 -32.21 15.72
N GLY A 607 -0.64 -31.28 16.58
CA GLY A 607 -1.22 -31.09 17.90
C GLY A 607 -2.57 -30.37 17.84
N GLN A 608 -3.37 -30.52 18.90
CA GLN A 608 -4.63 -29.77 19.05
C GLN A 608 -4.41 -28.25 19.04
N ILE A 609 -3.26 -27.79 19.55
CA ILE A 609 -2.91 -26.36 19.58
C ILE A 609 -2.69 -25.81 18.16
N TYR A 610 -2.08 -26.59 17.27
CA TYR A 610 -1.93 -26.19 15.87
C TYR A 610 -3.28 -26.08 15.17
N LEU A 611 -4.17 -27.07 15.32
CA LEU A 611 -5.54 -26.99 14.76
C LEU A 611 -6.32 -25.78 15.30
N ARG A 612 -6.18 -25.48 16.60
CA ARG A 612 -6.81 -24.29 17.21
C ARG A 612 -6.24 -23.00 16.65
N ARG A 613 -4.91 -22.88 16.52
CA ARG A 613 -4.26 -21.73 15.88
C ARG A 613 -4.74 -21.57 14.44
N TRP A 614 -4.81 -22.67 13.70
CA TRP A 614 -5.32 -22.68 12.33
C TRP A 614 -6.76 -22.16 12.27
N LEU A 615 -7.67 -22.64 13.12
CA LEU A 615 -9.05 -22.14 13.20
C LEU A 615 -9.11 -20.64 13.51
N THR A 616 -8.33 -20.16 14.48
CA THR A 616 -8.22 -18.72 14.79
C THR A 616 -7.74 -17.92 13.58
N ASN A 617 -6.75 -18.45 12.85
CA ASN A 617 -6.25 -17.81 11.64
C ASN A 617 -7.31 -17.77 10.53
N GLN A 618 -8.09 -18.84 10.36
CA GLN A 618 -9.17 -18.88 9.38
C GLN A 618 -10.30 -17.89 9.70
N ILE A 619 -10.61 -17.65 10.98
CA ILE A 619 -11.54 -16.58 11.38
C ILE A 619 -11.01 -15.23 10.95
N GLN A 620 -9.73 -14.94 11.20
CA GLN A 620 -9.11 -13.68 10.81
C GLN A 620 -9.09 -13.50 9.28
N GLU A 621 -8.68 -14.52 8.54
CA GLU A 621 -8.59 -14.47 7.08
C GLU A 621 -9.96 -14.35 6.41
N SER A 622 -10.95 -15.10 6.91
CA SER A 622 -12.34 -14.98 6.45
C SER A 622 -12.92 -13.60 6.78
N SER A 623 -12.58 -13.04 7.95
CA SER A 623 -12.99 -11.68 8.30
C SER A 623 -12.36 -10.61 7.41
N LEU A 624 -11.10 -10.77 6.99
CA LEU A 624 -10.49 -9.86 6.01
C LEU A 624 -11.19 -9.95 4.65
N SER A 625 -11.59 -11.16 4.24
CA SER A 625 -12.31 -11.36 2.97
C SER A 625 -13.75 -10.81 2.98
N VAL A 626 -14.48 -10.95 4.10
CA VAL A 626 -15.91 -10.57 4.19
C VAL A 626 -16.09 -9.14 4.71
N LEU A 627 -15.26 -8.74 5.66
CA LEU A 627 -15.31 -7.44 6.34
C LEU A 627 -14.16 -6.54 5.88
N HIS A 628 -13.75 -6.60 4.60
CA HIS A 628 -12.60 -5.81 4.09
C HIS A 628 -12.67 -4.34 4.49
N GLY A 629 -13.84 -3.71 4.38
CA GLY A 629 -14.05 -2.30 4.76
C GLY A 629 -13.85 -1.98 6.26
N LEU A 630 -13.84 -2.98 7.15
CA LEU A 630 -13.54 -2.83 8.59
C LEU A 630 -12.07 -2.52 8.82
N TYR A 631 -11.19 -3.05 7.97
CA TYR A 631 -9.76 -2.78 8.00
C TYR A 631 -9.48 -1.39 7.46
N ALA A 632 -8.40 -0.74 7.91
CA ALA A 632 -8.13 0.67 7.64
C ALA A 632 -9.30 1.59 8.06
N SER A 633 -9.86 1.34 9.25
CA SER A 633 -10.90 2.17 9.87
C SER A 633 -10.63 2.39 11.36
N ILE A 634 -11.31 3.37 11.96
CA ILE A 634 -11.27 3.62 13.40
C ILE A 634 -11.81 2.44 14.23
N TYR A 635 -12.56 1.53 13.59
CA TYR A 635 -13.16 0.36 14.23
C TYR A 635 -12.18 -0.82 14.33
N ALA A 636 -11.14 -0.86 13.51
CA ALA A 636 -10.16 -1.95 13.45
C ALA A 636 -9.52 -2.22 14.83
N GLY A 637 -9.10 -1.18 15.55
CA GLY A 637 -8.51 -1.34 16.89
C GLY A 637 -9.46 -1.97 17.91
N THR A 638 -10.77 -1.75 17.78
CA THR A 638 -11.78 -2.42 18.64
C THR A 638 -11.98 -3.87 18.21
N TRP A 639 -12.03 -4.12 16.90
CA TRP A 639 -12.11 -5.46 16.35
C TRP A 639 -10.95 -6.36 16.81
N TYR A 640 -9.70 -5.90 16.72
CA TYR A 640 -8.54 -6.65 17.20
C TYR A 640 -8.57 -6.90 18.72
N ARG A 641 -9.09 -5.97 19.53
CA ARG A 641 -9.31 -6.19 20.96
C ARG A 641 -10.34 -7.28 21.25
N LEU A 642 -11.43 -7.33 20.47
CA LEU A 642 -12.42 -8.40 20.56
C LEU A 642 -11.82 -9.77 20.20
N LEU A 643 -10.80 -9.82 19.32
CA LEU A 643 -10.10 -11.07 18.99
C LEU A 643 -9.05 -11.50 20.04
N GLY A 644 -8.70 -10.63 20.99
CA GLY A 644 -7.77 -10.91 22.08
C GLY A 644 -6.48 -10.08 22.09
N ALA A 645 -6.25 -9.24 21.07
CA ALA A 645 -5.05 -8.40 21.00
C ALA A 645 -5.08 -7.23 21.99
N LYS A 646 -3.91 -6.86 22.51
CA LYS A 646 -3.75 -5.70 23.39
C LYS A 646 -3.46 -4.47 22.53
N VAL A 647 -4.49 -3.72 22.18
CA VAL A 647 -4.34 -2.50 21.36
C VAL A 647 -4.51 -1.25 22.20
N GLY A 648 -3.46 -0.42 22.25
CA GLY A 648 -3.45 0.84 22.96
C GLY A 648 -4.37 1.90 22.32
N PRO A 649 -4.91 2.86 23.08
CA PRO A 649 -5.74 3.94 22.55
C PRO A 649 -5.00 4.76 21.49
N GLY A 650 -5.75 5.21 20.49
CA GLY A 650 -5.24 6.03 19.38
C GLY A 650 -4.49 5.25 18.30
N THR A 651 -4.24 3.95 18.51
CA THR A 651 -3.60 3.08 17.51
C THR A 651 -4.48 2.93 16.27
N GLU A 652 -3.89 3.12 15.10
CA GLU A 652 -4.54 2.88 13.80
C GLU A 652 -3.96 1.61 13.19
N ILE A 653 -4.84 0.77 12.64
CA ILE A 653 -4.46 -0.50 12.02
C ILE A 653 -5.16 -0.55 10.67
N SER A 654 -4.36 -0.68 9.62
CA SER A 654 -4.84 -0.82 8.25
C SER A 654 -5.12 -2.30 7.98
N THR A 655 -4.35 -2.96 7.12
CA THR A 655 -4.44 -4.41 6.91
C THR A 655 -3.22 -5.12 7.49
N ALA A 656 -3.43 -5.93 8.53
CA ALA A 656 -2.35 -6.68 9.19
C ALA A 656 -2.63 -8.20 9.14
N MET A 657 -1.62 -8.94 8.69
CA MET A 657 -1.64 -10.40 8.46
C MET A 657 -0.68 -11.13 9.39
N GLY A 658 -0.83 -12.46 9.50
CA GLY A 658 0.00 -13.30 10.35
C GLY A 658 -0.18 -13.05 11.85
N ILE A 659 -1.24 -12.36 12.26
CA ILE A 659 -1.43 -12.00 13.67
C ILE A 659 -1.82 -13.23 14.48
N VAL A 660 -1.21 -13.35 15.65
CA VAL A 660 -1.67 -14.18 16.76
C VAL A 660 -2.26 -13.25 17.82
N PRO A 661 -3.60 -13.05 17.88
CA PRO A 661 -4.18 -11.99 18.71
C PRO A 661 -3.74 -12.03 20.19
N ASP A 662 -3.71 -13.20 20.82
CA ASP A 662 -3.29 -13.33 22.24
C ASP A 662 -1.85 -12.89 22.52
N MET A 663 -1.02 -12.88 21.49
CA MET A 663 0.41 -12.61 21.56
C MET A 663 0.79 -11.25 21.01
N LEU A 664 -0.19 -10.48 20.52
CA LEU A 664 0.05 -9.17 19.94
C LEU A 664 -0.23 -8.06 20.94
N THR A 665 0.78 -7.22 21.16
CA THR A 665 0.65 -5.96 21.90
C THR A 665 1.01 -4.79 21.01
N LEU A 666 0.10 -3.83 20.86
CA LEU A 666 0.29 -2.57 20.15
C LEU A 666 0.22 -1.41 21.15
N GLY A 667 1.30 -0.66 21.26
CA GLY A 667 1.41 0.54 22.11
C GLY A 667 0.52 1.67 21.63
N ARG A 668 0.36 2.69 22.46
CA ARG A 668 -0.53 3.84 22.23
C ARG A 668 -0.10 4.65 21.01
N ASP A 669 -1.07 5.23 20.31
CA ASP A 669 -0.86 6.14 19.19
C ASP A 669 0.02 5.58 18.04
N SER A 670 0.24 4.25 18.00
CA SER A 670 1.00 3.54 16.96
C SER A 670 0.23 3.46 15.64
N PHE A 671 0.92 3.15 14.56
CA PHE A 671 0.33 3.04 13.23
C PHE A 671 0.84 1.80 12.49
N ILE A 672 -0.08 0.90 12.13
CA ILE A 672 0.20 -0.29 11.33
C ILE A 672 -0.42 -0.08 9.95
N ALA A 673 0.42 -0.03 8.92
CA ALA A 673 0.01 0.27 7.56
C ALA A 673 -0.45 -0.99 6.79
N ASP A 674 -0.61 -0.88 5.47
CA ASP A 674 -1.24 -1.94 4.66
C ASP A 674 -0.33 -3.13 4.38
N GLY A 675 -0.91 -4.33 4.43
CA GLY A 675 -0.21 -5.58 4.18
C GLY A 675 0.98 -5.75 5.11
N VAL A 676 0.88 -5.37 6.38
CA VAL A 676 1.96 -5.64 7.35
C VAL A 676 1.84 -7.08 7.83
N MET A 677 2.93 -7.84 7.75
CA MET A 677 3.02 -9.16 8.36
C MET A 677 3.56 -9.01 9.79
N LEU A 678 2.75 -9.35 10.78
CA LEU A 678 2.95 -8.95 12.17
C LEU A 678 2.91 -10.15 13.11
N GLY A 679 4.08 -10.72 13.39
CA GLY A 679 4.23 -11.83 14.34
C GLY A 679 3.71 -13.17 13.82
N ASP A 680 3.89 -13.43 12.53
CA ASP A 680 3.50 -14.70 11.88
C ASP A 680 4.24 -15.89 12.50
N GLU A 681 3.55 -17.01 12.70
CA GLU A 681 4.17 -18.21 13.25
C GLU A 681 5.22 -18.80 12.32
N GLU A 682 6.29 -19.34 12.91
CA GLU A 682 7.28 -20.09 12.16
C GLU A 682 6.94 -21.58 12.20
N VAL A 683 6.66 -22.17 11.03
CA VAL A 683 6.44 -23.62 10.90
C VAL A 683 7.63 -24.24 10.18
N ASP A 684 8.45 -24.99 10.91
CA ASP A 684 9.65 -25.64 10.36
C ASP A 684 9.80 -27.07 10.90
N ARG A 685 10.19 -28.00 10.03
CA ARG A 685 10.39 -29.44 10.32
C ARG A 685 9.26 -30.11 11.15
N GLY A 686 8.00 -29.70 10.94
CA GLY A 686 6.85 -30.25 11.67
C GLY A 686 6.63 -29.65 13.06
N TRP A 687 7.30 -28.55 13.37
CA TRP A 687 7.13 -27.77 14.59
C TRP A 687 6.65 -26.36 14.26
N MET A 688 5.64 -25.89 14.99
CA MET A 688 5.19 -24.51 15.00
C MET A 688 5.78 -23.80 16.21
N THR A 689 6.49 -22.71 15.97
CA THR A 689 7.01 -21.81 17.00
C THR A 689 6.20 -20.53 16.99
N MET A 690 5.78 -20.08 18.18
CA MET A 690 5.07 -18.82 18.37
C MET A 690 5.69 -18.05 19.52
N ARG A 691 5.96 -16.77 19.31
CA ARG A 691 6.50 -15.85 20.32
C ARG A 691 5.69 -14.56 20.37
N PRO A 692 5.51 -13.96 21.57
CA PRO A 692 4.87 -12.65 21.72
C PRO A 692 5.52 -11.58 20.86
N THR A 693 4.71 -10.74 20.22
CA THR A 693 5.18 -9.60 19.42
C THR A 693 4.66 -8.30 20.04
N VAL A 694 5.58 -7.38 20.33
CA VAL A 694 5.29 -6.12 21.01
C VAL A 694 5.71 -4.96 20.11
N ILE A 695 4.78 -4.05 19.86
CA ILE A 695 5.04 -2.78 19.19
C ILE A 695 4.92 -1.67 20.22
N GLY A 696 5.99 -0.91 20.43
CA GLY A 696 6.06 0.20 21.38
C GLY A 696 5.10 1.34 21.03
N ASN A 697 5.00 2.33 21.92
CA ASN A 697 4.17 3.51 21.73
C ASN A 697 4.67 4.35 20.56
N ARG A 698 3.75 5.01 19.84
CA ARG A 698 4.04 5.94 18.74
C ARG A 698 4.91 5.34 17.63
N SER A 699 4.99 4.01 17.57
CA SER A 699 5.77 3.31 16.57
C SER A 699 4.97 3.15 15.28
N PHE A 700 5.68 3.11 14.16
CA PHE A 700 5.11 3.05 12.82
C PHE A 700 5.66 1.83 12.07
N VAL A 701 4.78 1.05 11.46
CA VAL A 701 5.16 -0.09 10.61
C VAL A 701 4.55 0.12 9.22
N GLY A 702 5.42 0.34 8.23
CA GLY A 702 5.04 0.74 6.87
C GLY A 702 4.51 -0.39 5.99
N ASN A 703 3.95 -0.02 4.84
CA ASN A 703 3.24 -0.97 3.96
C ASN A 703 4.14 -2.14 3.56
N GLY A 704 3.62 -3.36 3.59
CA GLY A 704 4.38 -4.56 3.19
C GLY A 704 5.55 -4.92 4.12
N ALA A 705 5.70 -4.27 5.28
CA ALA A 705 6.77 -4.59 6.23
C ALA A 705 6.57 -5.97 6.87
N TYR A 706 7.69 -6.59 7.26
CA TYR A 706 7.73 -7.89 7.92
C TYR A 706 8.33 -7.75 9.31
N VAL A 707 7.50 -7.99 10.33
CA VAL A 707 7.89 -8.04 11.74
C VAL A 707 7.83 -9.50 12.19
N PRO A 708 8.99 -10.17 12.35
CA PRO A 708 9.05 -11.57 12.81
C PRO A 708 8.38 -11.77 14.18
N ASP A 709 7.95 -13.00 14.48
CA ASP A 709 7.50 -13.34 15.83
C ASP A 709 8.62 -13.10 16.87
N GLY A 710 8.24 -12.73 18.10
CA GLY A 710 9.22 -12.42 19.15
C GLY A 710 9.86 -11.03 19.03
N SER A 711 9.48 -10.24 18.02
CA SER A 711 9.98 -8.87 17.88
C SER A 711 9.41 -7.96 18.96
N GLU A 712 10.27 -7.16 19.57
CA GLU A 712 9.90 -6.10 20.52
C GLU A 712 10.41 -4.77 19.97
N LEU A 713 9.54 -4.02 19.31
CA LEU A 713 9.86 -2.69 18.80
C LEU A 713 9.79 -1.69 19.97
N PRO A 714 10.87 -0.95 20.27
CA PRO A 714 10.84 0.15 21.23
C PRO A 714 9.88 1.28 20.84
N ASP A 715 9.65 2.22 21.75
CA ASP A 715 8.83 3.41 21.49
C ASP A 715 9.43 4.30 20.40
N ASP A 716 8.58 5.00 19.64
CA ASP A 716 8.95 5.93 18.56
C ASP A 716 9.82 5.30 17.46
N VAL A 717 9.71 3.99 17.22
CA VAL A 717 10.44 3.31 16.12
C VAL A 717 9.62 3.30 14.84
N LEU A 718 10.29 3.52 13.71
CA LEU A 718 9.69 3.44 12.37
C LEU A 718 10.33 2.29 11.58
N ILE A 719 9.52 1.33 11.13
CA ILE A 719 9.91 0.33 10.13
C ILE A 719 9.33 0.77 8.78
N GLY A 720 10.18 0.99 7.79
CA GLY A 720 9.81 1.51 6.49
C GLY A 720 8.98 0.54 5.64
N VAL A 721 8.53 1.02 4.49
CA VAL A 721 7.80 0.22 3.49
C VAL A 721 8.67 -0.96 3.05
N GLN A 722 8.06 -2.14 2.90
CA GLN A 722 8.71 -3.35 2.39
C GLN A 722 10.05 -3.64 3.08
N SER A 723 10.08 -3.43 4.41
CA SER A 723 11.28 -3.54 5.25
C SER A 723 11.11 -4.64 6.28
N ARG A 724 12.22 -5.30 6.64
CA ARG A 724 12.25 -6.29 7.72
C ARG A 724 12.59 -5.59 9.03
N ALA A 725 11.89 -5.92 10.12
CA ALA A 725 12.32 -5.46 11.44
C ALA A 725 13.66 -6.12 11.81
N PRO A 726 14.66 -5.35 12.29
CA PRO A 726 15.92 -5.92 12.75
C PRO A 726 15.73 -6.70 14.07
N ALA A 727 16.75 -7.46 14.47
CA ALA A 727 16.75 -8.14 15.77
C ALA A 727 16.62 -7.15 16.93
N ASN A 728 15.90 -7.53 18.00
CA ASN A 728 15.60 -6.68 19.15
C ASN A 728 16.84 -5.95 19.72
N ALA A 729 17.98 -6.63 19.82
CA ALA A 729 19.23 -6.07 20.34
C ALA A 729 19.81 -4.89 19.52
N ARG A 730 19.38 -4.72 18.27
CA ARG A 730 19.82 -3.62 17.41
C ARG A 730 18.90 -2.40 17.45
N MET A 731 17.70 -2.53 18.00
CA MET A 731 16.71 -1.45 18.00
C MET A 731 16.79 -0.61 19.27
N ALA A 732 16.72 0.71 19.09
CA ALA A 732 16.54 1.68 20.15
C ALA A 732 15.39 2.65 19.81
N SER A 733 14.83 3.29 20.84
CA SER A 733 13.74 4.26 20.68
C SER A 733 14.13 5.43 19.76
N GLY A 734 13.18 5.90 18.95
CA GLY A 734 13.38 7.00 18.00
C GLY A 734 14.09 6.63 16.70
N GLN A 735 14.50 5.37 16.52
CA GLN A 735 15.20 4.94 15.31
C GLN A 735 14.25 4.66 14.14
N THR A 736 14.75 4.89 12.94
CA THR A 736 14.07 4.56 11.68
C THR A 736 14.86 3.48 10.96
N TRP A 737 14.18 2.44 10.48
CA TRP A 737 14.77 1.30 9.78
C TRP A 737 14.11 1.11 8.41
N LEU A 738 14.91 0.77 7.41
CA LEU A 738 14.45 0.58 6.03
C LEU A 738 15.20 -0.58 5.36
N GLY A 739 14.50 -1.31 4.49
CA GLY A 739 15.06 -2.33 3.62
C GLY A 739 15.12 -3.74 4.20
N ASN A 740 15.66 -4.66 3.39
CA ASN A 740 16.03 -6.01 3.76
C ASN A 740 17.32 -6.39 3.01
N PRO A 741 18.51 -6.39 3.66
CA PRO A 741 18.71 -6.32 5.11
C PRO A 741 18.34 -4.95 5.73
N PRO A 742 17.95 -4.92 7.02
CA PRO A 742 17.53 -3.67 7.66
C PRO A 742 18.69 -2.68 7.84
N LEU A 743 18.51 -1.47 7.33
CA LEU A 743 19.41 -0.32 7.41
C LEU A 743 18.83 0.75 8.34
N ALA A 744 19.63 1.25 9.28
CA ALA A 744 19.24 2.37 10.13
C ALA A 744 19.36 3.71 9.38
N LEU A 745 18.34 4.55 9.43
CA LEU A 745 18.32 5.87 8.81
C LEU A 745 18.59 6.94 9.87
N PRO A 746 19.63 7.78 9.71
CA PRO A 746 20.04 8.76 10.73
C PRO A 746 19.11 9.97 10.83
N ALA A 747 18.38 10.30 9.76
CA ALA A 747 17.46 11.44 9.73
C ALA A 747 16.19 11.09 8.97
N ARG A 748 15.05 11.48 9.56
CA ARG A 748 13.70 11.32 9.01
C ARG A 748 13.17 12.66 8.53
N GLU A 749 12.43 12.64 7.42
CA GLU A 749 11.56 13.76 7.06
C GLU A 749 10.39 13.83 8.04
N GLN A 750 10.44 14.79 8.97
CA GLN A 750 9.33 15.08 9.89
C GLN A 750 8.40 16.11 9.25
N THR A 751 7.13 15.74 9.07
CA THR A 751 6.11 16.67 8.58
C THR A 751 5.53 17.40 9.79
N ALA A 752 6.11 18.54 10.17
CA ALA A 752 5.53 19.35 11.24
C ALA A 752 4.65 20.47 10.67
N GLY A 753 3.84 21.11 11.52
CA GLY A 753 3.04 22.30 11.18
C GLY A 753 1.58 22.05 10.78
N PHE A 754 1.11 20.81 10.84
CA PHE A 754 -0.32 20.55 10.96
C PHE A 754 -0.75 20.56 12.44
N PRO A 755 -1.87 21.23 12.79
CA PRO A 755 -2.40 21.19 14.15
C PRO A 755 -2.59 19.77 14.66
N GLU A 756 -2.24 19.48 15.92
CA GLU A 756 -2.39 18.14 16.51
C GLU A 756 -3.82 17.60 16.42
N HIS A 757 -4.82 18.48 16.45
CA HIS A 757 -6.23 18.08 16.33
C HIS A 757 -6.64 17.58 14.94
N LEU A 758 -5.75 17.69 13.95
CA LEU A 758 -5.92 17.13 12.62
C LEU A 758 -5.11 15.84 12.40
N THR A 759 -4.21 15.50 13.32
CA THR A 759 -3.30 14.35 13.23
C THR A 759 -3.52 13.37 14.39
N PHE A 760 -3.00 13.66 15.58
CA PHE A 760 -2.98 12.73 16.72
C PHE A 760 -4.16 12.90 17.70
N ARG A 761 -4.70 14.11 17.83
CA ARG A 761 -5.66 14.46 18.90
C ARG A 761 -6.97 15.04 18.35
N PRO A 762 -7.70 14.32 17.49
CA PRO A 762 -8.93 14.83 16.87
C PRO A 762 -10.02 15.15 17.89
N SER A 763 -10.81 16.18 17.59
CA SER A 763 -12.02 16.51 18.35
C SER A 763 -13.06 15.39 18.25
N LEU A 764 -13.95 15.30 19.24
CA LEU A 764 -15.03 14.30 19.25
C LEU A 764 -15.90 14.40 17.99
N GLY A 765 -16.23 15.62 17.53
CA GLY A 765 -16.99 15.83 16.30
C GLY A 765 -16.29 15.25 15.06
N ARG A 766 -14.96 15.38 14.94
CA ARG A 766 -14.21 14.76 13.83
C ARG A 766 -14.16 13.24 13.94
N LYS A 767 -14.06 12.70 15.16
CA LYS A 767 -14.16 11.25 15.40
C LYS A 767 -15.50 10.69 14.94
N LEU A 768 -16.59 11.35 15.30
CA LEU A 768 -17.94 10.96 14.88
C LEU A 768 -18.13 11.10 13.37
N ALA A 769 -17.65 12.19 12.75
CA ALA A 769 -17.77 12.40 11.31
C ALA A 769 -16.97 11.36 10.50
N ARG A 770 -15.70 11.11 10.86
CA ARG A 770 -14.89 10.05 10.22
C ARG A 770 -15.53 8.69 10.42
N GLY A 771 -15.99 8.39 11.64
CA GLY A 771 -16.69 7.14 11.95
C GLY A 771 -17.94 6.94 11.12
N ALA A 772 -18.75 7.98 10.90
CA ALA A 772 -19.93 7.89 10.05
C ALA A 772 -19.56 7.60 8.58
N VAL A 773 -18.53 8.27 8.04
CA VAL A 773 -18.05 8.03 6.67
C VAL A 773 -17.50 6.61 6.52
N GLU A 774 -16.65 6.17 7.45
CA GLU A 774 -16.10 4.80 7.45
C GLU A 774 -17.17 3.74 7.71
N GLY A 775 -18.17 4.05 8.54
CA GLY A 775 -19.37 3.23 8.73
C GLY A 775 -20.12 3.01 7.43
N MET A 776 -20.38 4.09 6.70
CA MET A 776 -21.02 4.01 5.39
C MET A 776 -20.15 3.26 4.36
N ARG A 777 -18.83 3.47 4.40
CA ARG A 777 -17.85 2.74 3.58
C ARG A 777 -17.93 1.23 3.76
N MET A 778 -18.20 0.76 4.98
CA MET A 778 -18.41 -0.67 5.27
C MET A 778 -19.77 -1.19 4.80
N ILE A 779 -20.83 -0.40 4.99
CA ILE A 779 -22.23 -0.81 4.76
C ILE A 779 -22.58 -0.79 3.27
N LEU A 780 -22.18 0.26 2.54
CA LEU A 780 -22.60 0.51 1.17
C LEU A 780 -22.27 -0.63 0.18
N PRO A 781 -21.06 -1.25 0.19
CA PRO A 781 -20.73 -2.37 -0.68
C PRO A 781 -21.72 -3.52 -0.52
N LEU A 782 -21.96 -3.92 0.73
CA LEU A 782 -22.86 -5.02 1.05
C LEU A 782 -24.30 -4.67 0.66
N ALA A 783 -24.73 -3.43 0.90
CA ALA A 783 -26.08 -2.99 0.55
C ALA A 783 -26.35 -3.05 -0.96
N VAL A 784 -25.35 -2.65 -1.77
CA VAL A 784 -25.44 -2.76 -3.23
C VAL A 784 -25.50 -4.23 -3.67
N VAL A 785 -24.66 -5.11 -3.11
CA VAL A 785 -24.68 -6.54 -3.41
C VAL A 785 -26.05 -7.16 -3.08
N ILE A 786 -26.58 -6.88 -1.89
CA ILE A 786 -27.88 -7.39 -1.45
C ILE A 786 -29.00 -6.87 -2.37
N ALA A 787 -29.04 -5.57 -2.66
CA ALA A 787 -30.07 -4.98 -3.51
C ALA A 787 -30.06 -5.57 -4.94
N VAL A 788 -28.88 -5.75 -5.54
CA VAL A 788 -28.74 -6.41 -6.84
C VAL A 788 -29.13 -7.88 -6.77
N GLY A 789 -28.81 -8.56 -5.65
CA GLY A 789 -29.25 -9.93 -5.39
C GLY A 789 -30.76 -10.08 -5.44
N TYR A 790 -31.51 -9.24 -4.71
CA TYR A 790 -32.98 -9.23 -4.72
C TYR A 790 -33.56 -9.02 -6.11
N LEU A 791 -33.04 -8.03 -6.86
CA LEU A 791 -33.46 -7.81 -8.24
C LEU A 791 -33.18 -9.01 -9.14
N THR A 792 -32.05 -9.68 -8.94
CA THR A 792 -31.69 -10.87 -9.70
C THR A 792 -32.67 -12.01 -9.38
N VAL A 793 -33.07 -12.19 -8.12
CA VAL A 793 -34.09 -13.16 -7.73
C VAL A 793 -35.45 -12.87 -8.36
N MET A 794 -35.93 -11.63 -8.26
CA MET A 794 -37.18 -11.17 -8.90
C MET A 794 -37.23 -11.46 -10.40
N LYS A 795 -36.07 -11.43 -11.06
CA LYS A 795 -35.92 -11.66 -12.50
C LYS A 795 -35.81 -13.14 -12.85
N VAL A 796 -34.89 -13.84 -12.19
CA VAL A 796 -34.41 -15.16 -12.60
C VAL A 796 -35.34 -16.27 -12.14
N ILE A 797 -35.94 -16.20 -10.95
CA ILE A 797 -36.86 -17.25 -10.47
C ILE A 797 -38.09 -17.38 -11.38
N PRO A 798 -38.82 -16.30 -11.71
CA PRO A 798 -39.97 -16.41 -12.61
C PRO A 798 -39.57 -16.89 -14.01
N MET A 799 -38.38 -16.52 -14.48
CA MET A 799 -37.83 -17.00 -15.76
C MET A 799 -37.61 -18.52 -15.72
N ALA A 800 -37.04 -19.05 -14.63
CA ALA A 800 -36.82 -20.48 -14.45
C ALA A 800 -38.13 -21.26 -14.47
N VAL A 801 -39.17 -20.76 -13.79
CA VAL A 801 -40.49 -21.39 -13.73
C VAL A 801 -41.17 -21.37 -15.11
N LYS A 802 -41.12 -20.23 -15.82
CA LYS A 802 -41.87 -20.04 -17.07
C LYS A 802 -41.18 -20.61 -18.31
N HIS A 803 -39.85 -20.54 -18.36
CA HIS A 803 -39.06 -20.81 -19.56
C HIS A 803 -37.94 -21.86 -19.33
N GLY A 804 -37.82 -22.41 -18.12
CA GLY A 804 -36.84 -23.45 -17.76
C GLY A 804 -35.48 -22.91 -17.34
N PHE A 805 -34.62 -23.81 -16.86
CA PHE A 805 -33.32 -23.45 -16.27
C PHE A 805 -32.32 -22.83 -17.25
N VAL A 806 -32.40 -23.13 -18.55
CA VAL A 806 -31.50 -22.54 -19.56
C VAL A 806 -31.77 -21.05 -19.71
N ALA A 807 -33.04 -20.65 -19.85
CA ALA A 807 -33.41 -19.23 -19.93
C ALA A 807 -33.06 -18.48 -18.63
N ALA A 808 -33.22 -19.12 -17.47
CA ALA A 808 -32.81 -18.56 -16.19
C ALA A 808 -31.29 -18.35 -16.09
N PHE A 809 -30.51 -19.29 -16.63
CA PHE A 809 -29.05 -19.17 -16.69
C PHE A 809 -28.62 -17.98 -17.56
N ASP A 810 -29.24 -17.79 -18.73
CA ASP A 810 -28.94 -16.66 -19.61
C ASP A 810 -29.23 -15.31 -18.92
N GLU A 811 -30.38 -15.19 -18.25
CA GLU A 811 -30.73 -13.99 -17.46
C GLU A 811 -29.75 -13.76 -16.30
N LEU A 812 -29.31 -14.82 -15.62
CA LEU A 812 -28.31 -14.72 -14.56
C LEU A 812 -26.96 -14.21 -15.08
N MET A 813 -26.52 -14.69 -16.25
CA MET A 813 -25.28 -14.20 -16.89
C MET A 813 -25.39 -12.72 -17.24
N LEU A 814 -26.54 -12.31 -17.80
CA LEU A 814 -26.79 -10.90 -18.12
C LEU A 814 -26.77 -10.03 -16.85
N ALA A 815 -27.45 -10.44 -15.79
CA ALA A 815 -27.46 -9.75 -14.51
C ALA A 815 -26.03 -9.58 -13.96
N GLY A 816 -25.19 -10.61 -14.10
CA GLY A 816 -23.81 -10.53 -13.62
C GLY A 816 -22.91 -9.58 -14.42
N VAL A 817 -23.05 -9.56 -15.74
CA VAL A 817 -22.35 -8.58 -16.58
C VAL A 817 -22.76 -7.16 -16.22
N LEU A 818 -24.07 -6.93 -16.07
CA LEU A 818 -24.60 -5.63 -15.68
C LEU A 818 -24.12 -5.21 -14.30
N TYR A 819 -24.02 -6.14 -13.35
CA TYR A 819 -23.45 -5.88 -12.03
C TYR A 819 -21.97 -5.49 -12.09
N GLY A 820 -21.14 -6.27 -12.79
CA GLY A 820 -19.70 -6.00 -12.90
C GLY A 820 -19.41 -4.66 -13.60
N ILE A 821 -20.05 -4.40 -14.75
CA ILE A 821 -19.91 -3.13 -15.48
C ILE A 821 -20.52 -1.98 -14.67
N GLY A 822 -21.69 -2.19 -14.06
CA GLY A 822 -22.38 -1.20 -13.24
C GLY A 822 -21.54 -0.78 -12.03
N ALA A 823 -20.91 -1.73 -11.33
CA ALA A 823 -20.00 -1.47 -10.24
C ALA A 823 -18.80 -0.61 -10.67
N PHE A 824 -18.22 -0.92 -11.83
CA PHE A 824 -17.14 -0.12 -12.41
C PHE A 824 -17.60 1.31 -12.77
N LEU A 825 -18.71 1.45 -13.49
CA LEU A 825 -19.23 2.76 -13.89
C LEU A 825 -19.65 3.61 -12.69
N PHE A 826 -20.25 2.98 -11.68
CA PHE A 826 -20.58 3.62 -10.41
C PHE A 826 -19.32 4.18 -9.75
N LEU A 827 -18.24 3.41 -9.68
CA LEU A 827 -16.98 3.88 -9.12
C LEU A 827 -16.36 5.01 -9.93
N VAL A 828 -16.37 4.93 -11.26
CA VAL A 828 -15.90 6.01 -12.15
C VAL A 828 -16.68 7.30 -11.84
N LEU A 829 -18.01 7.23 -11.80
CA LEU A 829 -18.86 8.37 -11.48
C LEU A 829 -18.53 8.92 -10.08
N LEU A 830 -18.39 8.05 -9.08
CA LEU A 830 -18.10 8.44 -7.71
C LEU A 830 -16.74 9.13 -7.59
N LYS A 831 -15.70 8.60 -8.24
CA LYS A 831 -14.37 9.21 -8.26
C LYS A 831 -14.41 10.61 -8.85
N TRP A 832 -15.06 10.78 -10.01
CA TRP A 832 -15.12 12.07 -10.70
C TRP A 832 -16.01 13.10 -9.99
N THR A 833 -17.05 12.67 -9.26
CA THR A 833 -17.95 13.57 -8.51
C THR A 833 -17.39 13.95 -7.13
N LEU A 834 -16.82 13.02 -6.37
CA LEU A 834 -16.36 13.27 -5.00
C LEU A 834 -14.94 13.86 -4.90
N ILE A 835 -14.07 13.46 -5.83
CA ILE A 835 -12.63 13.80 -5.82
C ILE A 835 -12.25 14.67 -7.01
N GLY A 836 -12.71 14.34 -8.21
CA GLY A 836 -12.26 14.99 -9.44
C GLY A 836 -10.89 14.48 -9.87
N ARG A 837 -9.91 15.39 -10.04
CA ARG A 837 -8.52 15.02 -10.37
C ARG A 837 -7.65 15.05 -9.12
N TYR A 838 -6.96 13.94 -8.84
CA TYR A 838 -5.92 13.92 -7.83
C TYR A 838 -4.77 14.87 -8.22
N ARG A 839 -4.18 15.52 -7.22
CA ARG A 839 -3.01 16.39 -7.35
C ARG A 839 -2.05 16.09 -6.20
N PRO A 840 -0.73 16.19 -6.42
CA PRO A 840 0.24 16.09 -5.34
C PRO A 840 -0.09 17.07 -4.21
N ARG A 841 -0.19 16.55 -2.99
CA ARG A 841 -0.52 17.32 -1.77
C ARG A 841 -0.23 16.49 -0.52
N ALA A 842 -0.12 17.18 0.62
CA ALA A 842 -0.07 16.57 1.94
C ALA A 842 -1.30 16.98 2.75
N GLU A 843 -2.07 16.01 3.23
CA GLU A 843 -3.30 16.25 4.00
C GLU A 843 -3.34 15.44 5.29
N PRO A 844 -3.68 16.04 6.44
CA PRO A 844 -3.83 15.31 7.68
C PRO A 844 -4.99 14.30 7.62
N MET A 845 -4.81 13.18 8.31
CA MET A 845 -5.76 12.05 8.31
C MET A 845 -7.18 12.44 8.77
N TRP A 846 -7.33 13.43 9.65
CA TRP A 846 -8.65 13.85 10.15
C TRP A 846 -9.30 14.95 9.29
N THR A 847 -9.06 14.94 7.98
CA THR A 847 -9.67 15.87 7.02
C THR A 847 -10.68 15.17 6.09
N PRO A 848 -11.73 15.87 5.64
CA PRO A 848 -12.72 15.30 4.72
C PRO A 848 -12.13 14.81 3.40
N PHE A 849 -11.01 15.38 2.94
CA PHE A 849 -10.34 14.92 1.73
C PHE A 849 -9.84 13.48 1.88
N VAL A 850 -9.11 13.18 2.96
CA VAL A 850 -8.60 11.82 3.23
C VAL A 850 -9.77 10.84 3.34
N TRP A 851 -10.83 11.19 4.08
CA TRP A 851 -11.98 10.29 4.26
C TRP A 851 -12.68 9.97 2.95
N LYS A 852 -12.85 10.96 2.05
CA LYS A 852 -13.42 10.74 0.72
C LYS A 852 -12.50 9.90 -0.17
N SER A 853 -11.19 10.15 -0.11
CA SER A 853 -10.22 9.38 -0.89
C SER A 853 -10.24 7.91 -0.47
N GLU A 854 -10.11 7.66 0.84
CA GLU A 854 -10.19 6.32 1.42
C GLU A 854 -11.53 5.63 1.14
N ALA A 855 -12.65 6.37 1.12
CA ALA A 855 -13.94 5.80 0.75
C ALA A 855 -13.95 5.32 -0.72
N VAL A 856 -13.39 6.11 -1.65
CA VAL A 856 -13.28 5.72 -3.06
C VAL A 856 -12.33 4.53 -3.22
N THR A 857 -11.18 4.52 -2.57
CA THR A 857 -10.21 3.42 -2.60
C THR A 857 -10.81 2.14 -2.03
N SER A 858 -11.52 2.21 -0.89
CA SER A 858 -12.16 1.04 -0.31
C SER A 858 -13.28 0.48 -1.17
N LEU A 859 -14.07 1.33 -1.84
CA LEU A 859 -15.10 0.88 -2.80
C LEU A 859 -14.47 0.27 -4.06
N TYR A 860 -13.34 0.81 -4.51
CA TYR A 860 -12.54 0.21 -5.57
C TYR A 860 -12.12 -1.22 -5.19
N GLU A 861 -11.49 -1.39 -4.03
CA GLU A 861 -11.00 -2.68 -3.56
C GLU A 861 -12.11 -3.68 -3.22
N SER A 862 -13.22 -3.22 -2.63
CA SER A 862 -14.28 -4.11 -2.12
C SER A 862 -15.34 -4.46 -3.16
N ILE A 863 -15.57 -3.60 -4.17
CA ILE A 863 -16.61 -3.79 -5.18
C ILE A 863 -16.00 -4.00 -6.56
N ALA A 864 -15.27 -3.01 -7.07
CA ALA A 864 -14.87 -3.01 -8.47
C ALA A 864 -13.76 -4.03 -8.76
N VAL A 865 -12.78 -4.17 -7.87
CA VAL A 865 -11.68 -5.13 -8.02
C VAL A 865 -12.16 -6.58 -8.08
N PRO A 866 -12.89 -7.10 -7.07
CA PRO A 866 -13.34 -8.49 -7.09
C PRO A 866 -14.33 -8.77 -8.22
N ASN A 867 -15.23 -7.84 -8.54
CA ASN A 867 -16.35 -8.13 -9.45
C ASN A 867 -16.08 -7.73 -10.91
N PHE A 868 -15.00 -6.97 -11.18
CA PHE A 868 -14.69 -6.51 -12.53
C PHE A 868 -13.18 -6.51 -12.84
N PHE A 869 -12.36 -5.73 -12.12
CA PHE A 869 -10.96 -5.53 -12.52
C PHE A 869 -10.10 -6.80 -12.45
N ASN A 870 -10.33 -7.70 -11.48
CA ASN A 870 -9.58 -8.95 -11.40
C ASN A 870 -9.77 -9.83 -12.63
N PHE A 871 -10.94 -9.78 -13.27
CA PHE A 871 -11.19 -10.48 -14.53
C PHE A 871 -10.45 -9.84 -15.72
N LEU A 872 -10.15 -8.54 -15.65
CA LEU A 872 -9.44 -7.81 -16.69
C LEU A 872 -7.91 -7.93 -16.59
N ARG A 873 -7.37 -8.52 -15.51
CA ARG A 873 -5.93 -8.77 -15.37
C ARG A 873 -5.38 -9.58 -16.54
N ALA A 874 -4.21 -9.18 -17.03
CA ALA A 874 -3.52 -9.75 -18.18
C ALA A 874 -4.31 -9.67 -19.51
N THR A 875 -5.32 -8.79 -19.59
CA THR A 875 -6.08 -8.48 -20.81
C THR A 875 -5.73 -7.08 -21.34
N PRO A 876 -5.97 -6.76 -22.63
CA PRO A 876 -5.80 -5.40 -23.13
C PRO A 876 -6.81 -4.39 -22.56
N TRP A 877 -7.85 -4.84 -21.84
CA TRP A 877 -8.95 -4.00 -21.34
C TRP A 877 -8.64 -3.30 -20.02
N LEU A 878 -7.81 -3.91 -19.14
CA LEU A 878 -7.47 -3.33 -17.84
C LEU A 878 -6.80 -1.94 -17.94
N PRO A 879 -5.80 -1.72 -18.82
CA PRO A 879 -5.26 -0.39 -19.07
C PRO A 879 -6.32 0.64 -19.49
N LEU A 880 -7.34 0.23 -20.25
CA LEU A 880 -8.41 1.14 -20.68
C LEU A 880 -9.33 1.50 -19.51
N ALA A 881 -9.70 0.52 -18.68
CA ALA A 881 -10.52 0.75 -17.48
C ALA A 881 -9.84 1.73 -16.51
N LEU A 882 -8.53 1.59 -16.29
CA LEU A 882 -7.76 2.49 -15.43
C LEU A 882 -7.61 3.91 -16.01
N ARG A 883 -7.59 4.06 -17.34
CA ARG A 883 -7.63 5.40 -17.98
C ARG A 883 -8.94 6.14 -17.68
N CYS A 884 -10.07 5.44 -17.60
CA CYS A 884 -11.35 6.04 -17.20
C CYS A 884 -11.32 6.59 -15.77
N MET A 885 -10.48 6.01 -14.91
CA MET A 885 -10.25 6.48 -13.54
C MET A 885 -9.28 7.69 -13.48
N GLY A 886 -8.56 8.00 -14.56
CA GLY A 886 -7.65 9.15 -14.65
C GLY A 886 -6.18 8.80 -14.90
N ALA A 887 -5.80 7.52 -14.86
CA ALA A 887 -4.41 7.10 -15.06
C ALA A 887 -3.94 7.34 -16.50
N ARG A 888 -2.68 7.75 -16.66
CA ARG A 888 -2.06 8.00 -17.98
C ARG A 888 -1.26 6.78 -18.41
N ILE A 889 -1.91 5.84 -19.08
CA ILE A 889 -1.29 4.56 -19.47
C ILE A 889 -1.06 4.52 -20.99
N GLY A 890 0.16 4.21 -21.42
CA GLY A 890 0.58 4.13 -22.82
C GLY A 890 -0.05 2.97 -23.61
N LYS A 891 0.36 2.81 -24.86
CA LYS A 891 -0.07 1.72 -25.75
C LYS A 891 0.65 0.42 -25.38
N ARG A 892 0.01 -0.72 -25.65
CA ARG A 892 0.60 -2.07 -25.49
C ARG A 892 1.14 -2.41 -24.09
N VAL A 893 0.70 -1.68 -23.06
CA VAL A 893 1.01 -2.01 -21.66
C VAL A 893 0.37 -3.34 -21.28
N PHE A 894 1.17 -4.23 -20.67
CA PHE A 894 0.72 -5.45 -20.02
C PHE A 894 0.59 -5.20 -18.51
N MET A 895 -0.56 -5.51 -17.94
CA MET A 895 -0.81 -5.36 -16.50
C MET A 895 -1.44 -6.63 -15.94
N ASP A 896 -0.77 -7.26 -14.99
CA ASP A 896 -1.31 -8.35 -14.16
C ASP A 896 -1.56 -7.91 -12.71
N THR A 897 -1.74 -6.60 -12.51
CA THR A 897 -1.95 -5.96 -11.21
C THR A 897 -3.05 -4.90 -11.32
N THR A 898 -3.84 -4.78 -10.26
CA THR A 898 -4.85 -3.73 -10.07
C THR A 898 -4.43 -2.73 -9.00
N ASP A 899 -3.21 -2.85 -8.48
CA ASP A 899 -2.70 -2.03 -7.38
C ASP A 899 -2.28 -0.64 -7.89
N VAL A 900 -3.29 0.21 -8.10
CA VAL A 900 -3.16 1.58 -8.61
C VAL A 900 -4.16 2.45 -7.86
N THR A 901 -3.66 3.39 -7.07
CA THR A 901 -4.43 4.39 -6.33
C THR A 901 -4.09 5.80 -6.81
N GLU A 902 -4.84 6.82 -6.37
CA GLU A 902 -4.74 8.23 -6.83
C GLU A 902 -4.47 8.36 -8.34
N TYR A 903 -5.29 7.69 -9.14
CA TYR A 903 -5.06 7.36 -10.56
C TYR A 903 -4.42 8.48 -11.40
N ASP A 904 -4.85 9.74 -11.23
CA ASP A 904 -4.34 10.90 -11.98
C ASP A 904 -2.85 11.20 -11.74
N CYS A 905 -2.26 10.66 -10.66
CA CYS A 905 -0.85 10.79 -10.30
C CYS A 905 0.04 9.72 -10.94
N VAL A 906 -0.54 8.77 -11.69
CA VAL A 906 0.18 7.65 -12.31
C VAL A 906 0.36 7.88 -13.81
N THR A 907 1.60 7.79 -14.27
CA THR A 907 1.94 7.76 -15.70
C THR A 907 2.76 6.52 -16.03
N ILE A 908 2.32 5.74 -17.02
CA ILE A 908 2.96 4.51 -17.51
C ILE A 908 3.17 4.65 -19.02
N GLY A 909 4.40 4.47 -19.48
CA GLY A 909 4.78 4.57 -20.89
C GLY A 909 4.34 3.37 -21.74
N ASP A 910 4.54 3.47 -23.05
CA ASP A 910 4.23 2.41 -24.01
C ASP A 910 5.02 1.13 -23.72
N ASP A 911 4.46 -0.04 -24.03
CA ASP A 911 5.12 -1.35 -23.94
C ASP A 911 5.64 -1.74 -22.52
N ALA A 912 5.22 -1.03 -21.47
CA ALA A 912 5.55 -1.39 -20.10
C ALA A 912 4.85 -2.68 -19.64
N VAL A 913 5.49 -3.42 -18.74
CA VAL A 913 5.00 -4.68 -18.17
C VAL A 913 4.96 -4.57 -16.65
N LEU A 914 3.78 -4.74 -16.05
CA LEU A 914 3.60 -4.77 -14.60
C LEU A 914 3.09 -6.16 -14.18
N HIS A 915 3.91 -6.89 -13.42
CA HIS A 915 3.57 -8.23 -12.91
C HIS A 915 2.67 -8.17 -11.67
N ALA A 916 2.20 -9.34 -11.22
CA ALA A 916 1.30 -9.44 -10.08
C ALA A 916 1.87 -8.78 -8.81
N TRP A 917 0.97 -8.17 -8.03
CA TRP A 917 1.27 -7.50 -6.76
C TRP A 917 2.30 -6.36 -6.86
N SER A 918 2.62 -5.91 -8.08
CA SER A 918 3.47 -4.75 -8.29
C SER A 918 2.64 -3.52 -8.59
N GLY A 919 3.17 -2.33 -8.32
CA GLY A 919 2.42 -1.13 -8.66
C GLY A 919 3.07 0.18 -8.21
N PRO A 920 2.58 1.30 -8.76
CA PRO A 920 2.85 2.61 -8.23
C PRO A 920 2.14 2.79 -6.88
N GLN A 921 2.90 3.08 -5.83
CA GLN A 921 2.37 3.50 -4.54
C GLN A 921 2.36 5.04 -4.48
N THR A 922 1.22 5.62 -4.84
CA THR A 922 1.04 7.08 -5.01
C THR A 922 0.93 7.86 -3.72
N HIS A 923 0.69 7.20 -2.59
CA HIS A 923 0.66 7.85 -1.30
C HIS A 923 1.29 7.01 -0.18
N LEU A 924 1.70 7.69 0.89
CA LEU A 924 2.04 7.09 2.17
C LEU A 924 1.49 7.93 3.32
N PHE A 925 1.17 7.27 4.42
CA PHE A 925 0.88 7.92 5.69
C PHE A 925 2.18 8.07 6.48
N GLU A 926 2.56 9.31 6.78
CA GLU A 926 3.69 9.62 7.66
C GLU A 926 3.21 10.58 8.74
N ASP A 927 3.38 10.24 10.02
CA ASP A 927 2.84 11.03 11.14
C ASP A 927 1.34 11.36 11.00
N ARG A 928 0.56 10.42 10.46
CA ARG A 928 -0.88 10.60 10.18
C ARG A 928 -1.18 11.72 9.19
N VAL A 929 -0.24 12.01 8.29
CA VAL A 929 -0.42 12.87 7.13
C VAL A 929 -0.33 12.00 5.88
N MET A 930 -1.38 12.02 5.06
CA MET A 930 -1.42 11.39 3.75
C MET A 930 -0.64 12.28 2.77
N LYS A 931 0.51 11.81 2.30
CA LYS A 931 1.31 12.49 1.27
C LYS A 931 1.07 11.80 -0.07
N ILE A 932 0.53 12.54 -1.03
CA ILE A 932 0.28 12.08 -2.40
C ILE A 932 1.31 12.73 -3.32
N GLY A 933 1.95 11.94 -4.19
CA GLY A 933 2.92 12.41 -5.19
C GLY A 933 2.77 11.70 -6.53
N GLN A 934 3.60 12.05 -7.52
CA GLN A 934 3.52 11.48 -8.87
C GLN A 934 4.42 10.26 -9.05
N VAL A 935 3.95 9.23 -9.76
CA VAL A 935 4.78 8.10 -10.18
C VAL A 935 4.85 8.06 -11.70
N ARG A 936 6.08 8.04 -12.25
CA ARG A 936 6.32 7.98 -13.70
C ARG A 936 7.11 6.72 -14.05
N ILE A 937 6.47 5.82 -14.79
CA ILE A 937 7.06 4.61 -15.34
C ILE A 937 7.24 4.83 -16.84
N GLY A 938 8.48 4.76 -17.33
CA GLY A 938 8.86 4.99 -18.72
C GLY A 938 8.38 3.90 -19.68
N ALA A 939 8.62 4.12 -20.98
CA ALA A 939 8.27 3.14 -22.00
C ALA A 939 9.19 1.90 -21.93
N GLY A 940 8.65 0.71 -22.19
CA GLY A 940 9.39 -0.56 -22.18
C GLY A 940 9.92 -0.98 -20.81
N VAL A 941 9.46 -0.36 -19.72
CA VAL A 941 9.86 -0.75 -18.36
C VAL A 941 9.22 -2.08 -17.98
N SER A 942 10.01 -2.97 -17.37
CA SER A 942 9.51 -4.22 -16.80
C SER A 942 9.56 -4.16 -15.28
N VAL A 943 8.39 -4.20 -14.64
CA VAL A 943 8.24 -4.20 -13.18
C VAL A 943 7.99 -5.63 -12.70
N GLY A 944 8.95 -6.19 -11.96
CA GLY A 944 8.89 -7.54 -11.41
C GLY A 944 7.82 -7.71 -10.32
N PRO A 945 7.49 -8.96 -9.94
CA PRO A 945 6.42 -9.23 -8.99
C PRO A 945 6.71 -8.63 -7.62
N ARG A 946 5.65 -8.17 -6.94
CA ARG A 946 5.71 -7.54 -5.62
C ARG A 946 6.70 -6.38 -5.51
N THR A 947 6.89 -5.66 -6.61
CA THR A 947 7.71 -4.43 -6.64
C THR A 947 6.87 -3.22 -6.29
N THR A 948 7.37 -2.40 -5.37
CA THR A 948 6.72 -1.17 -4.92
C THR A 948 7.50 0.04 -5.43
N ILE A 949 6.81 0.93 -6.15
CA ILE A 949 7.39 2.17 -6.66
C ILE A 949 6.75 3.34 -5.90
N LEU A 950 7.48 3.94 -4.96
CA LEU A 950 6.96 5.04 -4.15
C LEU A 950 6.72 6.30 -4.97
N TYR A 951 5.91 7.21 -4.45
CA TYR A 951 5.63 8.50 -5.10
C TYR A 951 6.86 9.39 -5.27
N ASP A 952 6.74 10.37 -6.16
CA ASP A 952 7.78 11.29 -6.62
C ASP A 952 9.00 10.59 -7.22
N THR A 953 8.78 9.46 -7.90
CA THR A 953 9.81 8.66 -8.56
C THR A 953 9.69 8.67 -10.08
N ARG A 954 10.82 8.37 -10.73
CA ARG A 954 10.91 8.19 -12.19
C ARG A 954 11.65 6.91 -12.50
N VAL A 955 11.00 5.98 -13.18
CA VAL A 955 11.66 4.79 -13.74
C VAL A 955 11.83 5.04 -15.22
N GLU A 956 13.05 5.32 -15.66
CA GLU A 956 13.32 5.71 -17.04
C GLU A 956 13.11 4.55 -18.03
N GLN A 957 13.00 4.89 -19.32
CA GLN A 957 12.65 3.96 -20.39
C GLN A 957 13.56 2.71 -20.43
N GLY A 958 12.95 1.55 -20.65
CA GLY A 958 13.64 0.26 -20.80
C GLY A 958 14.26 -0.31 -19.52
N ALA A 959 14.06 0.32 -18.36
CA ALA A 959 14.56 -0.21 -17.10
C ALA A 959 13.84 -1.51 -16.68
N VAL A 960 14.53 -2.37 -15.96
CA VAL A 960 14.00 -3.64 -15.45
C VAL A 960 14.11 -3.67 -13.94
N LEU A 961 12.99 -3.85 -13.25
CA LEU A 961 12.95 -4.04 -11.80
C LEU A 961 12.74 -5.53 -11.50
N GLY A 962 13.61 -6.11 -10.68
CA GLY A 962 13.54 -7.50 -10.21
C GLY A 962 12.40 -7.74 -9.22
N PRO A 963 12.26 -8.96 -8.69
CA PRO A 963 11.22 -9.28 -7.70
C PRO A 963 11.48 -8.58 -6.37
N LEU A 964 10.41 -8.18 -5.69
CA LEU A 964 10.47 -7.54 -4.37
C LEU A 964 11.40 -6.32 -4.36
N THR A 965 11.33 -5.50 -5.41
CA THR A 965 12.12 -4.25 -5.51
C THR A 965 11.38 -3.10 -4.83
N LEU A 966 12.09 -2.23 -4.11
CA LEU A 966 11.55 -0.99 -3.53
C LEU A 966 12.28 0.21 -4.13
N VAL A 967 11.59 1.00 -4.95
CA VAL A 967 12.11 2.28 -5.47
C VAL A 967 11.71 3.40 -4.51
N LEU A 968 12.70 4.11 -3.97
CA LEU A 968 12.48 5.09 -2.91
C LEU A 968 11.98 6.43 -3.44
N LYS A 969 11.29 7.20 -2.60
CA LYS A 969 10.78 8.53 -2.94
C LYS A 969 11.90 9.44 -3.47
N GLY A 970 11.63 10.16 -4.56
CA GLY A 970 12.61 11.04 -5.19
C GLY A 970 13.67 10.32 -6.03
N GLU A 971 13.67 8.99 -6.05
CA GLU A 971 14.65 8.21 -6.82
C GLU A 971 14.31 8.19 -8.31
N THR A 972 15.35 8.27 -9.14
CA THR A 972 15.30 8.03 -10.58
C THR A 972 16.11 6.77 -10.91
N ILE A 973 15.45 5.77 -11.50
CA ILE A 973 16.10 4.57 -12.02
C ILE A 973 16.55 4.84 -13.46
N PRO A 974 17.85 4.72 -13.80
CA PRO A 974 18.36 5.04 -15.12
C PRO A 974 17.81 4.17 -16.26
N ALA A 975 17.80 4.73 -17.47
CA ALA A 975 17.25 4.08 -18.65
C ALA A 975 18.04 2.80 -19.02
N GLY A 976 17.32 1.75 -19.41
CA GLY A 976 17.91 0.50 -19.90
C GLY A 976 18.68 -0.34 -18.86
N GLN A 977 18.65 0.04 -17.58
CA GLN A 977 19.35 -0.69 -16.52
C GLN A 977 18.45 -1.68 -15.79
N ALA A 978 19.05 -2.74 -15.26
CA ALA A 978 18.39 -3.70 -14.39
C ALA A 978 18.69 -3.39 -12.92
N TRP A 979 17.66 -3.39 -12.09
CA TRP A 979 17.69 -3.04 -10.67
C TRP A 979 16.89 -4.05 -9.87
N MET A 980 17.29 -4.35 -8.64
CA MET A 980 16.53 -5.20 -7.74
C MET A 980 16.77 -4.88 -6.27
N GLY A 981 15.86 -5.35 -5.42
CA GLY A 981 16.03 -5.35 -3.97
C GLY A 981 15.30 -4.24 -3.23
N SER A 982 15.33 -4.32 -1.90
CA SER A 982 14.69 -3.36 -0.99
C SER A 982 15.73 -2.77 -0.05
N PRO A 983 16.24 -1.54 -0.29
CA PRO A 983 15.98 -0.66 -1.44
C PRO A 983 16.59 -1.14 -2.76
N ALA A 984 16.19 -0.52 -3.87
CA ALA A 984 16.68 -0.84 -5.20
C ALA A 984 18.22 -0.66 -5.33
N THR A 985 18.88 -1.67 -5.90
CA THR A 985 20.32 -1.71 -6.19
C THR A 985 20.54 -2.26 -7.61
N PRO A 986 21.66 -1.94 -8.30
CA PRO A 986 21.94 -2.48 -9.62
C PRO A 986 21.95 -4.00 -9.61
N TRP A 987 21.24 -4.60 -10.56
CA TRP A 987 21.20 -6.03 -10.75
C TRP A 987 22.31 -6.45 -11.70
N THR A 988 23.51 -6.66 -11.14
CA THR A 988 24.69 -7.14 -11.87
C THR A 988 24.68 -8.68 -11.93
N GLY A 989 24.96 -9.27 -13.10
CA GLY A 989 24.99 -10.73 -13.30
C GLY A 989 23.84 -11.31 -14.14
N ARG A 990 23.19 -10.49 -14.97
CA ARG A 990 22.23 -10.98 -15.99
C ARG A 990 22.93 -11.46 -17.25
#